data_AF-A0A7W5E7J0-F1
#
_entry.id   AF-A0A7W5E7J0-F1
#
_cell.length_a   1.000
_cell.length_b   1.000
_cell.length_c   1.000
_cell.angle_alpha   90.00
_cell.angle_beta   90.00
_cell.angle_gamma   90.00
#
_symmetry.space_group_name_H-M   'P 1'
#
loop_
_entity.id
_entity.type
_entity.pdbx_description
1 polymer ?
#
loop_
_entity_poly.entity_id
_entity_poly.type
_entity_poly.pdbx_seq_one_letter_code
_entity_poly.pdbx_strand_id
1 'polypeptide(L)'
;MIFIHGLDGDPFGTWKHPALFWPEALGLDHAHAGVWSLGYPAAKTGWNGSAMPLADRATNVLSLLDAHGIGERPVVFVVHSMGGLLVKQMLRHAMQYGDPAWQRISRATAGIVFLATPNSGSRIADWMTFFSLARASAAVKDLEHNGAGLRDLNLWFRNNVHLLGCRLLVFYEKLPMGQIIVVDEASADPGIPNVVPIPLDENHATICKPASARSLQYLKVKRFVDDLLPARGVAIEAGVPASPPVTAAATYLCNVGGWKRNEINAVAWSPCSRYLAAASDDGTIRIWHPACKNLILTIHAHEGSVKSVCWSPGADALASCSSDGTVATWHFPGGQQIDRWYGTDDWARSIAWACDGSLLACGYANGVVRTFDPVARREHWRLVLHQGRVRSVAISPSGRLLASGATDATVKIVDPRSGTPIADVDVSAAFPASAKDGAQVLCLAWSPSSAHIAAGTVSGHVTIFDALTWRLVRARKLCRDSILSVAWTPDGRSIVCGSADRSALRVDVGRIDVCGTRGMQFDLVGSDTVGVTVASHRGSVRAVDCSADGQAIASGSTDESIQISTTTGFDNAELRAHRHQLRCAALSPDTRDVATGSVGRQVMLFRMQPPTQRWTLEGSSDVLVSASNGKGERVLEKRRQGLDEYIRCLAWSPDARWIAVGGDDRTLRVLDADSGRVSPFVLADCHERSIHCVAWSPAGDRIVSSSGSELIIWKVFNGAHQRRRAPGGDILCAAWAPAGDRFATVTEDGKLMVWTGLVSTPLGHCPDEIAVLSWSPDGKFLVGAGAGTHARVWDAAFGRLVAEIPVDAGVRAIAWDSTGERFALSSDSGAVQLVSPNTWRRVGELISLPSTHRSLCLAFSNVPLPDSHAVCAELHISSVLLASD
;
A
#
# COMPACT_ATOMS: atom_id res chain seq x y z
N MET A 1 -34.07 5.78 6.38
CA MET A 1 -34.02 6.21 7.80
C MET A 1 -34.95 5.34 8.61
N ILE A 2 -34.49 4.80 9.74
CA ILE A 2 -35.28 3.90 10.59
C ILE A 2 -35.29 4.45 12.01
N PHE A 3 -36.47 4.84 12.46
CA PHE A 3 -36.72 5.32 13.81
C PHE A 3 -37.08 4.12 14.70
N ILE A 4 -36.25 3.86 15.71
CA ILE A 4 -36.48 2.76 16.65
C ILE A 4 -36.81 3.33 18.02
N HIS A 5 -37.96 2.89 18.54
CA HIS A 5 -38.55 3.40 19.77
C HIS A 5 -37.98 2.72 21.03
N GLY A 6 -38.16 3.38 22.19
CA GLY A 6 -37.93 2.78 23.51
C GLY A 6 -38.96 1.69 23.82
N LEU A 7 -38.68 0.85 24.83
CA LEU A 7 -39.53 -0.32 25.10
C LEU A 7 -40.96 0.11 25.43
N ASP A 8 -41.95 -0.59 24.86
CA ASP A 8 -43.40 -0.29 24.98
C ASP A 8 -43.86 1.02 24.31
N GLY A 9 -43.00 1.66 23.51
CA GLY A 9 -43.35 2.86 22.75
C GLY A 9 -44.29 2.56 21.58
N ASP A 10 -45.51 3.13 21.62
CA ASP A 10 -46.40 3.18 20.45
C ASP A 10 -45.77 4.10 19.40
N PRO A 11 -45.50 3.61 18.17
CA PRO A 11 -44.91 4.42 17.11
C PRO A 11 -45.81 5.59 16.69
N PHE A 12 -47.12 5.53 16.96
CA PHE A 12 -48.05 6.62 16.71
C PHE A 12 -48.26 7.53 17.94
N GLY A 13 -48.19 7.00 19.16
CA GLY A 13 -48.32 7.74 20.41
C GLY A 13 -47.09 8.54 20.82
N THR A 14 -45.90 7.99 20.55
CA THR A 14 -44.61 8.60 20.94
C THR A 14 -44.37 9.93 20.25
N TRP A 15 -44.87 10.07 19.02
CA TRP A 15 -44.68 11.26 18.19
C TRP A 15 -45.92 12.17 18.05
N LYS A 16 -47.03 11.86 18.74
CA LYS A 16 -48.28 12.64 18.69
C LYS A 16 -48.12 14.01 19.36
N HIS A 17 -47.61 14.98 18.63
CA HIS A 17 -48.14 16.34 18.70
C HIS A 17 -48.88 16.60 17.39
N PRO A 18 -50.16 17.02 17.40
CA PRO A 18 -51.03 17.09 16.21
C PRO A 18 -50.59 18.11 15.15
N ALA A 19 -49.43 18.76 15.30
CA ALA A 19 -48.91 19.75 14.37
C ALA A 19 -47.61 19.33 13.66
N LEU A 20 -46.79 18.42 14.19
CA LEU A 20 -45.45 18.14 13.64
C LEU A 20 -44.93 16.73 13.98
N PHE A 21 -45.22 15.74 13.13
CA PHE A 21 -44.52 14.45 13.13
C PHE A 21 -43.15 14.65 12.44
N TRP A 22 -42.09 14.92 13.22
CA TRP A 22 -40.82 15.29 12.61
C TRP A 22 -40.11 14.19 11.79
N PRO A 23 -40.35 12.87 11.96
CA PRO A 23 -39.87 11.89 10.99
C PRO A 23 -40.47 12.09 9.59
N GLU A 24 -41.73 12.53 9.49
CA GLU A 24 -42.34 12.93 8.21
C GLU A 24 -41.74 14.24 7.71
N ALA A 25 -41.50 15.23 8.58
CA ALA A 25 -40.77 16.44 8.18
C ALA A 25 -39.35 16.11 7.65
N LEU A 26 -38.66 15.16 8.27
CA LEU A 26 -37.34 14.68 7.85
C LEU A 26 -37.45 13.89 6.54
N GLY A 27 -38.51 13.12 6.35
CA GLY A 27 -38.82 12.47 5.07
C GLY A 27 -39.13 13.45 3.94
N LEU A 28 -39.81 14.57 4.25
CA LEU A 28 -40.06 15.66 3.30
C LEU A 28 -38.77 16.42 2.96
N ASP A 29 -37.93 16.68 3.97
CA ASP A 29 -36.59 17.26 3.79
C ASP A 29 -35.67 16.35 2.96
N HIS A 30 -35.90 15.04 2.98
CA HIS A 30 -35.15 14.04 2.22
C HIS A 30 -36.09 13.15 1.38
N ALA A 31 -36.74 13.73 0.36
CA ALA A 31 -37.77 13.07 -0.46
C ALA A 31 -37.37 11.73 -1.14
N HIS A 32 -36.08 11.40 -1.21
CA HIS A 32 -35.56 10.14 -1.75
C HIS A 32 -35.22 9.09 -0.68
N ALA A 33 -35.35 9.43 0.59
CA ALA A 33 -35.11 8.53 1.71
C ALA A 33 -36.44 7.97 2.23
N GLY A 34 -36.56 6.65 2.25
CA GLY A 34 -37.67 6.01 2.97
C GLY A 34 -37.54 6.24 4.47
N VAL A 35 -38.60 6.72 5.12
CA VAL A 35 -38.68 6.87 6.58
C VAL A 35 -39.54 5.75 7.15
N TRP A 36 -38.95 4.97 8.05
CA TRP A 36 -39.61 3.87 8.74
C TRP A 36 -39.63 4.18 10.23
N SER A 37 -40.74 3.91 10.90
CA SER A 37 -40.89 4.07 12.34
C SER A 37 -41.33 2.73 12.92
N LEU A 38 -40.45 2.11 13.71
CA LEU A 38 -40.62 0.76 14.23
C LEU A 38 -40.87 0.79 15.73
N GLY A 39 -42.13 0.58 16.11
CA GLY A 39 -42.47 0.17 17.46
C GLY A 39 -42.45 -1.34 17.58
N TYR A 40 -42.08 -1.85 18.74
CA TYR A 40 -42.24 -3.26 19.09
C TYR A 40 -43.09 -3.30 20.37
N PRO A 41 -44.27 -3.95 20.34
CA PRO A 41 -45.07 -4.10 21.54
C PRO A 41 -44.33 -5.03 22.51
N ALA A 42 -43.93 -4.55 23.69
CA ALA A 42 -43.51 -5.43 24.78
C ALA A 42 -44.74 -5.84 25.62
N ALA A 43 -45.88 -6.06 24.94
CA ALA A 43 -47.07 -6.60 25.56
C ALA A 43 -46.74 -7.95 26.19
N LYS A 44 -47.43 -8.30 27.29
CA LYS A 44 -47.37 -9.62 27.92
C LYS A 44 -47.73 -10.68 26.88
N THR A 45 -46.73 -11.23 26.21
CA THR A 45 -46.90 -12.45 25.44
C THR A 45 -47.29 -13.55 26.43
N GLY A 46 -48.17 -14.47 26.06
CA GLY A 46 -48.70 -15.54 26.93
C GLY A 46 -47.68 -16.51 27.55
N TRP A 47 -46.38 -16.19 27.48
CA TRP A 47 -45.30 -16.80 28.23
C TRP A 47 -45.15 -16.12 29.61
N ASN A 48 -45.84 -16.68 30.62
CA ASN A 48 -45.56 -16.46 32.05
C ASN A 48 -45.35 -15.00 32.53
N GLY A 49 -45.97 -14.01 31.90
CA GLY A 49 -45.94 -12.61 32.38
C GLY A 49 -44.60 -11.87 32.21
N SER A 50 -43.65 -12.41 31.46
CA SER A 50 -42.34 -11.80 31.17
C SER A 50 -42.32 -11.17 29.77
N ALA A 51 -41.58 -10.08 29.58
CA ALA A 51 -41.36 -9.50 28.25
C ALA A 51 -40.42 -10.39 27.41
N MET A 52 -40.62 -10.42 26.08
CA MET A 52 -39.74 -11.13 25.13
C MET A 52 -38.28 -10.67 25.30
N PRO A 53 -37.25 -11.53 25.42
CA PRO A 53 -35.86 -11.10 25.63
C PRO A 53 -35.30 -10.15 24.56
N LEU A 54 -34.34 -9.28 24.92
CA LEU A 54 -33.71 -8.31 24.00
C LEU A 54 -33.07 -8.96 22.75
N ALA A 55 -32.49 -10.15 22.90
CA ALA A 55 -31.91 -10.93 21.81
C ALA A 55 -32.95 -11.36 20.78
N ASP A 56 -34.12 -11.83 21.24
CA ASP A 56 -35.22 -12.25 20.37
C ASP A 56 -35.89 -11.06 19.68
N ARG A 57 -36.01 -9.92 20.40
CA ARG A 57 -36.46 -8.65 19.80
C ARG A 57 -35.52 -8.24 18.65
N ALA A 58 -34.20 -8.35 18.84
CA ALA A 58 -33.22 -8.01 17.81
C ALA A 58 -33.34 -8.91 16.57
N THR A 59 -33.48 -10.21 16.77
CA THR A 59 -33.69 -11.18 15.69
C THR A 59 -34.97 -10.89 14.91
N ASN A 60 -36.09 -10.59 15.59
CA ASN A 60 -37.35 -10.27 14.92
C ASN A 60 -37.26 -8.99 14.07
N VAL A 61 -36.57 -7.96 14.56
CA VAL A 61 -36.38 -6.73 13.78
C VAL A 61 -35.44 -6.96 12.60
N LEU A 62 -34.36 -7.73 12.76
CA LEU A 62 -33.47 -8.07 11.65
C LEU A 62 -34.21 -8.84 10.54
N SER A 63 -35.01 -9.84 10.91
CA SER A 63 -35.84 -10.60 9.95
C SER A 63 -36.86 -9.70 9.24
N LEU A 64 -37.48 -8.75 9.96
CA LEU A 64 -38.40 -7.79 9.35
C LEU A 64 -37.70 -6.86 8.36
N LEU A 65 -36.52 -6.34 8.71
CA LEU A 65 -35.74 -5.47 7.83
C LEU A 65 -35.25 -6.21 6.59
N ASP A 66 -34.85 -7.48 6.72
CA ASP A 66 -34.45 -8.30 5.59
C ASP A 66 -35.63 -8.63 4.67
N ALA A 67 -36.80 -8.99 5.22
CA ALA A 67 -38.01 -9.24 4.44
C ALA A 67 -38.44 -8.04 3.59
N HIS A 68 -38.07 -6.82 3.99
CA HIS A 68 -38.31 -5.58 3.25
C HIS A 68 -37.11 -5.11 2.40
N GLY A 69 -36.06 -5.92 2.26
CA GLY A 69 -34.88 -5.62 1.44
C GLY A 69 -34.09 -4.40 1.93
N ILE A 70 -34.21 -4.04 3.21
CA ILE A 70 -33.63 -2.80 3.73
C ILE A 70 -32.09 -2.83 3.71
N GLY A 71 -31.49 -4.02 3.82
CA GLY A 71 -30.04 -4.21 3.73
C GLY A 71 -29.43 -3.91 2.36
N GLU A 72 -30.23 -3.61 1.33
CA GLU A 72 -29.76 -3.22 -0.01
C GLU A 72 -29.52 -1.71 -0.16
N ARG A 73 -29.84 -0.91 0.86
CA ARG A 73 -29.75 0.56 0.81
C ARG A 73 -29.08 1.11 2.06
N PRO A 74 -28.40 2.27 2.00
CA PRO A 74 -27.84 2.90 3.18
C PRO A 74 -28.89 3.12 4.28
N VAL A 75 -28.60 2.62 5.48
CA VAL A 75 -29.47 2.68 6.64
C VAL A 75 -28.91 3.68 7.65
N VAL A 76 -29.77 4.62 8.06
CA VAL A 76 -29.51 5.49 9.21
C VAL A 76 -30.51 5.15 10.29
N PHE A 77 -30.02 4.70 11.44
CA PHE A 77 -30.85 4.46 12.63
C PHE A 77 -30.96 5.73 13.46
N VAL A 78 -32.18 6.14 13.76
CA VAL A 78 -32.46 7.19 14.73
C VAL A 78 -33.13 6.53 15.92
N VAL A 79 -32.40 6.40 17.02
CA VAL A 79 -32.83 5.59 18.15
C VAL A 79 -33.21 6.47 19.32
N HIS A 80 -34.35 6.15 19.91
CA HIS A 80 -34.87 6.80 21.09
C HIS A 80 -34.59 5.93 22.32
N SER A 81 -33.93 6.51 23.34
CA SER A 81 -33.79 5.90 24.66
C SER A 81 -33.26 4.46 24.54
N MET A 82 -34.03 3.48 24.98
CA MET A 82 -33.64 2.07 24.99
C MET A 82 -33.63 1.39 23.61
N GLY A 83 -34.21 2.02 22.59
CA GLY A 83 -34.10 1.55 21.20
C GLY A 83 -32.65 1.43 20.73
N GLY A 84 -31.74 2.20 21.32
CA GLY A 84 -30.31 2.08 21.05
C GLY A 84 -29.70 0.76 21.52
N LEU A 85 -30.19 0.17 22.62
CA LEU A 85 -29.75 -1.16 23.07
C LEU A 85 -30.18 -2.25 22.08
N LEU A 86 -31.38 -2.10 21.50
CA LEU A 86 -31.87 -3.01 20.47
C LEU A 86 -31.00 -2.96 19.22
N VAL A 87 -30.65 -1.76 18.73
CA VAL A 87 -29.75 -1.61 17.57
C VAL A 87 -28.37 -2.21 17.85
N LYS A 88 -27.79 -1.99 19.03
CA LYS A 88 -26.52 -2.63 19.41
C LYS A 88 -26.62 -4.15 19.37
N GLN A 89 -27.70 -4.71 19.91
CA GLN A 89 -27.93 -6.15 19.92
C GLN A 89 -28.12 -6.70 18.50
N MET A 90 -28.84 -5.98 17.63
CA MET A 90 -29.02 -6.34 16.23
C MET A 90 -27.68 -6.38 15.49
N LEU A 91 -26.86 -5.34 15.63
CA LEU A 91 -25.54 -5.29 15.01
C LEU A 91 -24.63 -6.41 15.52
N ARG A 92 -24.69 -6.71 16.83
CA ARG A 92 -23.99 -7.86 17.42
C ARG A 92 -24.41 -9.18 16.79
N HIS A 93 -25.71 -9.42 16.70
CA HIS A 93 -26.24 -10.64 16.09
C HIS A 93 -25.86 -10.76 14.61
N ALA A 94 -26.02 -9.68 13.85
CA ALA A 94 -25.69 -9.64 12.43
C ALA A 94 -24.20 -9.93 12.16
N MET A 95 -23.30 -9.51 13.07
CA MET A 95 -21.87 -9.81 12.96
C MET A 95 -21.50 -11.21 13.44
N GLN A 96 -22.21 -11.78 14.42
CA GLN A 96 -21.84 -13.05 15.06
C GLN A 96 -22.47 -14.29 14.43
N TYR A 97 -23.72 -14.22 13.97
CA TYR A 97 -24.47 -15.43 13.57
C TYR A 97 -24.31 -15.86 12.11
N GLY A 98 -23.46 -15.18 11.33
CA GLY A 98 -23.08 -15.63 9.98
C GLY A 98 -24.18 -15.60 8.92
N ASP A 99 -25.40 -15.14 9.24
CA ASP A 99 -26.47 -15.00 8.26
C ASP A 99 -26.12 -13.89 7.24
N PRO A 100 -25.93 -14.24 5.95
CA PRO A 100 -25.57 -13.26 4.92
C PRO A 100 -26.59 -12.12 4.81
N ALA A 101 -27.86 -12.40 5.11
CA ALA A 101 -28.94 -11.45 5.02
C ALA A 101 -28.82 -10.35 6.09
N TRP A 102 -28.55 -10.73 7.33
CA TRP A 102 -28.36 -9.77 8.43
C TRP A 102 -27.02 -9.04 8.34
N GLN A 103 -25.98 -9.69 7.81
CA GLN A 103 -24.71 -9.03 7.51
C GLN A 103 -24.88 -7.88 6.51
N ARG A 104 -25.78 -8.00 5.53
CA ARG A 104 -26.10 -6.88 4.62
C ARG A 104 -26.66 -5.67 5.37
N ILE A 105 -27.58 -5.88 6.31
CA ILE A 105 -28.15 -4.80 7.14
C ILE A 105 -27.06 -4.12 7.99
N SER A 106 -26.15 -4.90 8.57
CA SER A 106 -25.03 -4.39 9.35
C SER A 106 -24.09 -3.54 8.50
N ARG A 107 -23.68 -4.04 7.32
CA ARG A 107 -22.82 -3.30 6.36
C ARG A 107 -23.51 -2.07 5.76
N ALA A 108 -24.82 -2.13 5.58
CA ALA A 108 -25.61 -1.03 5.07
C ALA A 108 -25.82 0.08 6.11
N THR A 109 -25.52 -0.16 7.39
CA THR A 109 -25.68 0.83 8.46
C THR A 109 -24.64 1.94 8.31
N ALA A 110 -25.04 3.07 7.72
CA ALA A 110 -24.18 4.22 7.46
C ALA A 110 -24.06 5.17 8.67
N GLY A 111 -25.09 5.21 9.53
CA GLY A 111 -25.03 6.01 10.75
C GLY A 111 -26.07 5.67 11.81
N ILE A 112 -25.76 6.05 13.06
CA ILE A 112 -26.64 5.85 14.21
C ILE A 112 -26.71 7.14 15.03
N VAL A 113 -27.94 7.62 15.26
CA VAL A 113 -28.24 8.79 16.07
C VAL A 113 -28.86 8.33 17.39
N PHE A 114 -28.15 8.52 18.50
CA PHE A 114 -28.62 8.21 19.85
C PHE A 114 -29.28 9.44 20.49
N LEU A 115 -30.60 9.40 20.64
CA LEU A 115 -31.38 10.38 21.39
C LEU A 115 -31.58 9.86 22.82
N ALA A 116 -30.77 10.37 23.75
CA ALA A 116 -30.81 10.00 25.17
C ALA A 116 -30.72 8.49 25.43
N THR A 117 -29.77 7.81 24.77
CA THR A 117 -29.46 6.39 25.05
C THR A 117 -28.29 6.28 26.01
N PRO A 118 -28.40 5.50 27.10
CA PRO A 118 -27.28 5.24 28.00
C PRO A 118 -26.27 4.29 27.34
N ASN A 119 -25.00 4.70 27.31
CA ASN A 119 -23.89 3.96 26.72
C ASN A 119 -22.86 3.47 27.77
N SER A 120 -22.86 4.02 29.00
CA SER A 120 -22.00 3.56 30.10
C SER A 120 -22.79 2.78 31.18
N GLY A 121 -22.20 1.68 31.65
CA GLY A 121 -22.88 0.69 32.51
C GLY A 121 -22.89 0.96 34.01
N SER A 122 -22.25 2.04 34.47
CA SER A 122 -22.05 2.34 35.90
C SER A 122 -23.26 2.97 36.57
N ARG A 123 -24.21 3.57 35.81
CA ARG A 123 -25.42 4.21 36.33
C ARG A 123 -26.74 3.60 35.83
N ILE A 124 -26.70 2.44 35.15
CA ILE A 124 -27.92 1.70 34.78
C ILE A 124 -28.73 1.32 36.05
N ALA A 125 -28.08 1.17 37.21
CA ALA A 125 -28.76 0.94 38.49
C ALA A 125 -29.58 2.15 38.98
N ASP A 126 -29.06 3.38 38.87
CA ASP A 126 -29.78 4.62 39.23
C ASP A 126 -31.04 4.79 38.38
N TRP A 127 -30.94 4.35 37.12
CA TRP A 127 -32.00 4.31 36.12
C TRP A 127 -33.11 3.29 36.42
N MET A 128 -32.77 2.10 36.94
CA MET A 128 -33.74 1.08 37.40
C MET A 128 -34.59 1.60 38.58
N THR A 129 -33.96 2.35 39.49
CA THR A 129 -34.65 2.97 40.63
C THR A 129 -35.76 3.94 40.19
N PHE A 130 -35.58 4.68 39.09
CA PHE A 130 -36.56 5.63 38.55
C PHE A 130 -37.80 4.94 37.92
N PHE A 131 -37.60 3.93 37.08
CA PHE A 131 -38.72 3.21 36.45
C PHE A 131 -39.47 2.28 37.41
N SER A 132 -38.86 1.89 38.53
CA SER A 132 -39.55 1.20 39.63
C SER A 132 -40.67 2.05 40.24
N LEU A 133 -40.53 3.38 40.23
CA LEU A 133 -41.50 4.37 40.74
C LEU A 133 -42.54 4.82 39.68
N ALA A 134 -42.19 4.79 38.39
CA ALA A 134 -43.08 5.18 37.29
C ALA A 134 -43.48 3.97 36.43
N ARG A 135 -44.57 3.28 36.81
CA ARG A 135 -45.19 2.12 36.09
C ARG A 135 -44.16 1.24 35.36
N ALA A 136 -43.41 0.44 36.12
CA ALA A 136 -42.44 -0.53 35.58
C ALA A 136 -43.08 -1.45 34.53
N SER A 137 -42.72 -1.26 33.26
CA SER A 137 -43.16 -2.13 32.17
C SER A 137 -42.45 -3.49 32.26
N ALA A 138 -43.05 -4.54 31.68
CA ALA A 138 -42.46 -5.89 31.71
C ALA A 138 -41.06 -5.93 31.08
N ALA A 139 -40.79 -5.00 30.16
CA ALA A 139 -39.56 -4.89 29.40
C ALA A 139 -38.44 -4.18 30.19
N VAL A 140 -38.79 -3.27 31.09
CA VAL A 140 -37.85 -2.68 32.06
C VAL A 140 -37.40 -3.73 33.07
N LYS A 141 -38.33 -4.55 33.59
CA LYS A 141 -38.01 -5.63 34.53
C LYS A 141 -37.09 -6.70 33.94
N ASP A 142 -37.23 -7.02 32.66
CA ASP A 142 -36.34 -7.95 31.94
C ASP A 142 -34.90 -7.43 31.85
N LEU A 143 -34.72 -6.11 31.72
CA LEU A 143 -33.40 -5.48 31.72
C LEU A 143 -32.78 -5.34 33.11
N GLU A 144 -33.61 -5.14 34.15
CA GLU A 144 -33.17 -5.15 35.55
C GLU A 144 -32.47 -6.48 35.91
N HIS A 145 -33.04 -7.60 35.45
CA HIS A 145 -32.49 -8.94 35.69
C HIS A 145 -31.24 -9.24 34.83
N ASN A 146 -30.97 -8.46 33.77
CA ASN A 146 -29.90 -8.70 32.79
C ASN A 146 -28.80 -7.62 32.79
N GLY A 147 -28.59 -6.91 33.90
CA GLY A 147 -27.64 -5.79 33.99
C GLY A 147 -26.20 -6.11 33.57
N ALA A 148 -25.70 -7.32 33.82
CA ALA A 148 -24.38 -7.76 33.37
C ALA A 148 -24.29 -7.87 31.84
N GLY A 149 -25.29 -8.48 31.19
CA GLY A 149 -25.35 -8.62 29.73
C GLY A 149 -25.45 -7.29 28.99
N LEU A 150 -26.01 -6.24 29.62
CA LEU A 150 -26.05 -4.89 29.05
C LEU A 150 -24.70 -4.18 29.09
N ARG A 151 -23.91 -4.41 30.15
CA ARG A 151 -22.51 -3.92 30.22
C ARG A 151 -21.67 -4.57 29.13
N ASP A 152 -21.81 -5.88 28.96
CA ASP A 152 -21.12 -6.62 27.91
C ASP A 152 -21.55 -6.17 26.51
N LEU A 153 -22.84 -5.87 26.31
CA LEU A 153 -23.33 -5.34 25.04
C LEU A 153 -22.75 -3.96 24.72
N ASN A 154 -22.70 -3.05 25.70
CA ASN A 154 -22.11 -1.72 25.52
C ASN A 154 -20.60 -1.79 25.28
N LEU A 155 -19.89 -2.67 26.00
CA LEU A 155 -18.46 -2.91 25.80
C LEU A 155 -18.19 -3.52 24.42
N TRP A 156 -18.99 -4.51 24.02
CA TRP A 156 -18.93 -5.09 22.68
C TRP A 156 -19.13 -4.01 21.62
N PHE A 157 -20.17 -3.17 21.75
CA PHE A 157 -20.45 -2.12 20.79
C PHE A 157 -19.29 -1.13 20.68
N ARG A 158 -18.75 -0.66 21.81
CA ARG A 158 -17.56 0.21 21.86
C ARG A 158 -16.37 -0.40 21.10
N ASN A 159 -16.13 -1.69 21.29
CA ASN A 159 -14.98 -2.38 20.73
C ASN A 159 -15.17 -2.81 19.27
N ASN A 160 -16.38 -2.82 18.72
CA ASN A 160 -16.65 -3.42 17.41
C ASN A 160 -17.33 -2.48 16.41
N VAL A 161 -17.93 -1.37 16.85
CA VAL A 161 -18.64 -0.43 15.96
C VAL A 161 -17.72 0.21 14.90
N HIS A 162 -16.42 0.34 15.18
CA HIS A 162 -15.45 0.85 14.20
C HIS A 162 -15.30 -0.08 12.98
N LEU A 163 -15.58 -1.38 13.14
CA LEU A 163 -15.58 -2.36 12.04
C LEU A 163 -16.75 -2.14 11.07
N LEU A 164 -17.81 -1.44 11.51
CA LEU A 164 -18.97 -1.13 10.68
C LEU A 164 -18.75 0.12 9.82
N GLY A 165 -17.76 0.95 10.15
CA GLY A 165 -17.51 2.22 9.45
C GLY A 165 -18.66 3.24 9.57
N CYS A 166 -19.59 3.05 10.51
CA CYS A 166 -20.78 3.90 10.64
C CYS A 166 -20.49 5.16 11.48
N ARG A 167 -21.09 6.29 11.11
CA ARG A 167 -20.98 7.54 11.89
C ARG A 167 -21.93 7.52 13.08
N LEU A 168 -21.53 8.14 14.19
CA LEU A 168 -22.36 8.24 15.39
C LEU A 168 -22.66 9.69 15.73
N LEU A 169 -23.90 9.96 16.14
CA LEU A 169 -24.33 11.23 16.69
C LEU A 169 -25.03 10.97 18.01
N VAL A 170 -24.54 11.55 19.11
CA VAL A 170 -25.04 11.24 20.46
C VAL A 170 -25.52 12.51 21.13
N PHE A 171 -26.72 12.46 21.71
CA PHE A 171 -27.32 13.56 22.47
C PHE A 171 -27.62 13.15 23.91
N TYR A 172 -27.49 14.11 24.83
CA TYR A 172 -27.82 13.94 26.25
C TYR A 172 -28.59 15.15 26.79
N GLU A 173 -29.31 14.94 27.88
CA GLU A 173 -30.21 15.95 28.46
C GLU A 173 -29.54 16.75 29.58
N LYS A 174 -29.86 18.04 29.67
CA LYS A 174 -29.38 18.91 30.77
C LYS A 174 -30.47 19.25 31.77
N LEU A 175 -31.74 19.18 31.39
CA LEU A 175 -32.85 19.48 32.29
C LEU A 175 -33.38 18.18 32.91
N PRO A 176 -33.58 18.14 34.24
CA PRO A 176 -34.15 16.97 34.88
C PRO A 176 -35.60 16.75 34.44
N MET A 177 -35.99 15.48 34.31
CA MET A 177 -37.39 15.09 34.16
C MET A 177 -37.96 14.81 35.56
N GLY A 178 -38.62 15.81 36.15
CA GLY A 178 -38.98 15.77 37.57
C GLY A 178 -37.76 16.12 38.43
N GLN A 179 -37.23 15.16 39.21
CA GLN A 179 -36.08 15.36 40.11
C GLN A 179 -34.77 14.71 39.62
N ILE A 180 -34.77 14.00 38.47
CA ILE A 180 -33.64 13.17 38.02
C ILE A 180 -33.27 13.52 36.57
N ILE A 181 -31.96 13.54 36.29
CA ILE A 181 -31.39 13.51 34.94
C ILE A 181 -31.13 12.05 34.58
N VAL A 182 -31.77 11.56 33.53
CA VAL A 182 -31.80 10.15 33.13
C VAL A 182 -30.54 9.78 32.34
N VAL A 183 -30.11 10.65 31.40
CA VAL A 183 -28.89 10.47 30.61
C VAL A 183 -28.05 11.74 30.63
N ASP A 184 -27.07 11.77 31.53
CA ASP A 184 -26.05 12.82 31.59
C ASP A 184 -24.89 12.56 30.61
N GLU A 185 -23.92 13.47 30.59
CA GLU A 185 -22.75 13.39 29.70
C GLU A 185 -21.96 12.09 29.87
N ALA A 186 -21.75 11.65 31.11
CA ALA A 186 -21.00 10.42 31.42
C ALA A 186 -21.77 9.15 31.04
N SER A 187 -23.10 9.18 31.15
CA SER A 187 -24.00 8.11 30.73
C SER A 187 -24.09 8.03 29.20
N ALA A 188 -24.10 9.18 28.52
CA ALA A 188 -24.19 9.26 27.07
C ALA A 188 -22.90 8.87 26.34
N ASP A 189 -21.73 9.02 26.96
CA ASP A 189 -20.45 8.72 26.31
C ASP A 189 -20.31 7.21 25.98
N PRO A 190 -20.20 6.82 24.69
CA PRO A 190 -19.95 5.44 24.31
C PRO A 190 -18.49 5.00 24.44
N GLY A 191 -17.57 5.90 24.81
CA GLY A 191 -16.15 5.63 24.95
C GLY A 191 -15.43 5.38 23.61
N ILE A 192 -15.99 5.92 22.53
CA ILE A 192 -15.48 5.77 21.15
C ILE A 192 -14.69 7.04 20.78
N PRO A 193 -13.46 6.93 20.26
CA PRO A 193 -12.67 8.08 19.85
C PRO A 193 -13.42 8.96 18.84
N ASN A 194 -13.34 10.28 19.01
CA ASN A 194 -13.97 11.30 18.14
C ASN A 194 -15.52 11.38 18.19
N VAL A 195 -16.17 10.66 19.11
CA VAL A 195 -17.62 10.81 19.36
C VAL A 195 -17.81 11.61 20.65
N VAL A 196 -18.23 12.86 20.52
CA VAL A 196 -18.49 13.74 21.67
C VAL A 196 -20.00 13.89 21.87
N PRO A 197 -20.57 13.46 23.02
CA PRO A 197 -21.97 13.66 23.34
C PRO A 197 -22.36 15.14 23.31
N ILE A 198 -23.51 15.45 22.71
CA ILE A 198 -23.99 16.83 22.53
C ILE A 198 -25.06 17.13 23.58
N PRO A 199 -24.87 18.18 24.41
CA PRO A 199 -25.88 18.59 25.36
C PRO A 199 -27.09 19.21 24.67
N LEU A 200 -28.28 18.94 25.20
CA LEU A 200 -29.52 19.64 24.86
C LEU A 200 -30.16 20.19 26.14
N ASP A 201 -30.55 21.47 26.12
CA ASP A 201 -31.24 22.16 27.21
C ASP A 201 -32.73 21.75 27.26
N GLU A 202 -32.95 20.44 27.28
CA GLU A 202 -34.22 19.74 27.18
C GLU A 202 -34.25 18.62 28.24
N ASN A 203 -35.42 18.07 28.56
CA ASN A 203 -35.56 16.90 29.43
C ASN A 203 -35.70 15.60 28.61
N HIS A 204 -35.65 14.43 29.27
CA HIS A 204 -35.69 13.12 28.59
C HIS A 204 -36.88 12.94 27.63
N ALA A 205 -38.02 13.57 27.91
CA ALA A 205 -39.20 13.47 27.05
C ALA A 205 -39.17 14.44 25.86
N THR A 206 -38.56 15.62 26.01
CA THR A 206 -38.50 16.66 24.98
C THR A 206 -37.29 16.55 24.06
N ILE A 207 -36.18 15.97 24.53
CA ILE A 207 -34.97 15.72 23.71
C ILE A 207 -35.29 14.86 22.49
N CYS A 208 -36.22 13.93 22.66
CA CYS A 208 -36.66 13.03 21.62
C CYS A 208 -37.74 13.64 20.74
N LYS A 209 -38.43 14.70 21.17
CA LYS A 209 -39.54 15.36 20.47
C LYS A 209 -39.21 16.83 20.17
N PRO A 210 -38.52 17.11 19.06
CA PRO A 210 -38.16 18.49 18.73
C PRO A 210 -39.39 19.39 18.62
N ALA A 211 -39.37 20.52 19.33
CA ALA A 211 -40.47 21.49 19.31
C ALA A 211 -40.71 22.13 17.93
N SER A 212 -39.72 22.12 17.04
CA SER A 212 -39.84 22.58 15.65
C SER A 212 -38.70 22.06 14.76
N ALA A 213 -38.84 22.17 13.44
CA ALA A 213 -37.78 21.89 12.46
C ALA A 213 -36.57 22.86 12.53
N ARG A 214 -36.60 23.83 13.45
CA ARG A 214 -35.49 24.74 13.75
C ARG A 214 -34.76 24.37 15.04
N SER A 215 -35.20 23.34 15.75
CA SER A 215 -34.53 22.90 16.97
C SER A 215 -33.12 22.39 16.66
N LEU A 216 -32.20 22.57 17.61
CA LEU A 216 -30.80 22.20 17.43
C LEU A 216 -30.63 20.71 17.12
N GLN A 217 -31.38 19.86 17.81
CA GLN A 217 -31.40 18.42 17.58
C GLN A 217 -31.90 18.08 16.17
N TYR A 218 -32.99 18.71 15.70
CA TYR A 218 -33.51 18.46 14.36
C TYR A 218 -32.48 18.86 13.29
N LEU A 219 -31.90 20.06 13.39
CA LEU A 219 -30.93 20.56 12.42
C LEU A 219 -29.65 19.72 12.39
N LYS A 220 -29.20 19.23 13.55
CA LYS A 220 -28.02 18.36 13.63
C LYS A 220 -28.32 16.96 13.07
N VAL A 221 -29.50 16.39 13.31
CA VAL A 221 -29.91 15.12 12.69
C VAL A 221 -30.05 15.29 11.18
N LYS A 222 -30.70 16.36 10.71
CA LYS A 222 -30.84 16.66 9.28
C LYS A 222 -29.48 16.77 8.59
N ARG A 223 -28.57 17.59 9.13
CA ARG A 223 -27.21 17.72 8.60
C ARG A 223 -26.44 16.39 8.62
N PHE A 224 -26.60 15.62 9.70
CA PHE A 224 -25.98 14.30 9.81
C PHE A 224 -26.50 13.33 8.75
N VAL A 225 -27.80 13.38 8.42
CA VAL A 225 -28.39 12.60 7.33
C VAL A 225 -27.97 13.13 5.97
N ASP A 226 -27.90 14.45 5.76
CA ASP A 226 -27.40 15.08 4.53
C ASP A 226 -25.95 14.66 4.23
N ASP A 227 -25.09 14.63 5.23
CA ASP A 227 -23.71 14.16 5.08
C ASP A 227 -23.62 12.65 4.75
N LEU A 228 -24.68 11.87 5.01
CA LEU A 228 -24.72 10.41 4.83
C LEU A 228 -25.48 9.97 3.58
N LEU A 229 -26.40 10.79 3.07
CA LEU A 229 -27.11 10.52 1.82
C LEU A 229 -26.19 10.86 0.63
N PRO A 230 -26.07 9.99 -0.38
CA PRO A 230 -25.38 10.36 -1.60
C PRO A 230 -26.09 11.56 -2.26
N ALA A 231 -25.29 12.53 -2.75
CA ALA A 231 -25.80 13.71 -3.44
C ALA A 231 -26.77 13.32 -4.57
N ARG A 232 -27.81 14.14 -4.76
CA ARG A 232 -28.95 13.90 -5.67
C ARG A 232 -28.54 13.32 -7.03
N GLY A 233 -29.23 12.25 -7.43
CA GLY A 233 -29.38 11.86 -8.83
C GLY A 233 -28.67 10.58 -9.26
N VAL A 234 -28.98 9.44 -8.63
CA VAL A 234 -28.71 8.12 -9.23
C VAL A 234 -29.91 7.21 -8.98
N ALA A 235 -30.62 6.87 -10.06
CA ALA A 235 -31.45 5.68 -10.07
C ALA A 235 -30.51 4.48 -9.92
N ILE A 236 -30.70 3.69 -8.86
CA ILE A 236 -29.95 2.47 -8.62
C ILE A 236 -30.34 1.49 -9.74
N GLU A 237 -29.50 1.33 -10.76
CA GLU A 237 -29.55 0.12 -11.59
C GLU A 237 -29.09 -1.05 -10.72
N ALA A 238 -30.05 -1.90 -10.35
CA ALA A 238 -29.82 -3.16 -9.67
C ALA A 238 -28.96 -4.05 -10.58
N GLY A 239 -27.74 -4.38 -10.13
CA GLY A 239 -26.88 -5.31 -10.86
C GLY A 239 -25.40 -5.35 -10.48
N VAL A 240 -24.87 -4.39 -9.72
CA VAL A 240 -23.45 -4.43 -9.30
C VAL A 240 -23.34 -5.03 -7.89
N PRO A 241 -22.76 -6.24 -7.72
CA PRO A 241 -22.57 -6.82 -6.39
C PRO A 241 -21.63 -5.94 -5.54
N ALA A 242 -21.96 -5.79 -4.26
CA ALA A 242 -21.07 -5.16 -3.28
C ALA A 242 -19.73 -5.91 -3.27
N SER A 243 -18.69 -5.25 -3.78
CA SER A 243 -17.36 -5.82 -3.92
C SER A 243 -16.60 -5.78 -2.60
N PRO A 244 -15.71 -6.75 -2.34
CA PRO A 244 -14.95 -6.83 -1.09
C PRO A 244 -14.04 -5.60 -0.92
N PRO A 245 -13.64 -5.26 0.33
CA PRO A 245 -12.55 -4.31 0.54
C PRO A 245 -11.32 -4.78 -0.24
N VAL A 246 -10.52 -3.83 -0.71
CA VAL A 246 -9.17 -4.09 -1.27
C VAL A 246 -8.39 -4.84 -0.19
N THR A 247 -8.36 -6.17 -0.26
CA THR A 247 -7.68 -7.01 0.71
C THR A 247 -6.17 -6.87 0.52
N ALA A 248 -5.45 -6.95 1.64
CA ALA A 248 -4.00 -6.92 1.70
C ALA A 248 -3.38 -7.85 0.63
N ALA A 249 -2.28 -7.39 0.04
CA ALA A 249 -1.42 -8.08 -0.93
C ALA A 249 -1.73 -7.99 -2.44
N ALA A 250 -2.72 -7.22 -2.90
CA ALA A 250 -2.91 -7.02 -4.34
C ALA A 250 -2.41 -5.65 -4.84
N THR A 251 -1.23 -5.62 -5.45
CA THR A 251 -0.90 -4.54 -6.41
C THR A 251 -1.75 -4.78 -7.64
N TYR A 252 -2.81 -4.00 -7.79
CA TYR A 252 -3.61 -4.04 -9.00
C TYR A 252 -2.87 -3.23 -10.07
N LEU A 253 -2.12 -3.95 -10.90
CA LEU A 253 -1.76 -3.48 -12.23
C LEU A 253 -3.05 -3.34 -13.03
N CYS A 254 -3.69 -2.17 -12.97
CA CYS A 254 -4.55 -1.77 -14.07
C CYS A 254 -3.64 -1.33 -15.20
N ASN A 255 -3.10 -2.30 -15.92
CA ASN A 255 -2.52 -2.04 -17.23
C ASN A 255 -3.71 -1.72 -18.13
N VAL A 256 -4.10 -0.45 -18.15
CA VAL A 256 -5.25 0.03 -18.89
C VAL A 256 -4.88 -0.01 -20.37
N GLY A 257 -5.04 -1.17 -21.00
CA GLY A 257 -5.04 -1.26 -22.46
C GLY A 257 -6.09 -0.31 -23.00
N GLY A 258 -5.68 0.66 -23.82
CA GLY A 258 -6.54 1.72 -24.35
C GLY A 258 -5.85 3.08 -24.48
N TRP A 259 -4.70 3.27 -23.83
CA TRP A 259 -3.79 4.36 -24.16
C TRP A 259 -2.96 3.96 -25.39
N LYS A 260 -2.97 4.78 -26.43
CA LYS A 260 -1.98 4.72 -27.50
C LYS A 260 -1.19 6.02 -27.39
N ARG A 261 0.01 5.98 -26.80
CA ARG A 261 0.99 7.10 -26.72
C ARG A 261 0.62 8.28 -25.81
N ASN A 262 -0.01 8.06 -24.66
CA ASN A 262 -0.51 9.18 -23.83
C ASN A 262 -0.09 9.05 -22.36
N GLU A 263 0.84 9.91 -21.92
CA GLU A 263 1.35 9.94 -20.55
C GLU A 263 0.24 10.31 -19.54
N ILE A 264 0.32 9.78 -18.30
CA ILE A 264 -0.55 10.18 -17.20
C ILE A 264 0.10 11.33 -16.43
N ASN A 265 -0.58 12.48 -16.35
CA ASN A 265 -0.05 13.68 -15.70
C ASN A 265 -0.51 13.87 -14.26
N ALA A 266 -1.74 13.45 -13.95
CA ALA A 266 -2.32 13.57 -12.62
C ALA A 266 -3.28 12.41 -12.33
N VAL A 267 -3.33 11.99 -11.08
CA VAL A 267 -4.31 11.05 -10.54
C VAL A 267 -4.94 11.67 -9.30
N ALA A 268 -6.23 11.43 -9.09
CA ALA A 268 -6.95 11.94 -7.93
C ALA A 268 -8.03 10.95 -7.46
N TRP A 269 -7.94 10.54 -6.20
CA TRP A 269 -8.97 9.77 -5.53
C TRP A 269 -10.18 10.64 -5.22
N SER A 270 -11.37 10.09 -5.42
CA SER A 270 -12.60 10.71 -4.94
C SER A 270 -12.59 10.75 -3.40
N PRO A 271 -13.19 11.76 -2.76
CA PRO A 271 -13.32 11.83 -1.30
C PRO A 271 -13.98 10.61 -0.65
N CYS A 272 -14.77 9.84 -1.41
CA CYS A 272 -15.40 8.61 -0.94
C CYS A 272 -14.56 7.33 -1.19
N SER A 273 -13.32 7.46 -1.68
CA SER A 273 -12.40 6.35 -2.01
C SER A 273 -12.91 5.34 -3.04
N ARG A 274 -14.04 5.60 -3.71
CA ARG A 274 -14.65 4.64 -4.68
C ARG A 274 -14.18 4.84 -6.11
N TYR A 275 -13.83 6.07 -6.48
CA TYR A 275 -13.47 6.42 -7.84
C TYR A 275 -12.07 7.00 -7.91
N LEU A 276 -11.36 6.68 -8.99
CA LEU A 276 -10.05 7.26 -9.30
C LEU A 276 -10.15 7.99 -10.64
N ALA A 277 -9.86 9.29 -10.64
CA ALA A 277 -9.75 10.09 -11.85
C ALA A 277 -8.28 10.17 -12.29
N ALA A 278 -8.05 10.13 -13.60
CA ALA A 278 -6.74 10.25 -14.20
C ALA A 278 -6.77 11.22 -15.39
N ALA A 279 -5.84 12.17 -15.38
CA ALA A 279 -5.65 13.16 -16.45
C ALA A 279 -4.47 12.76 -17.33
N SER A 280 -4.62 12.93 -18.64
CA SER A 280 -3.63 12.49 -19.62
C SER A 280 -3.24 13.57 -20.63
N ASP A 281 -2.11 13.33 -21.29
CA ASP A 281 -1.60 14.14 -22.40
C ASP A 281 -2.54 14.17 -23.63
N ASP A 282 -3.48 13.24 -23.76
CA ASP A 282 -4.46 13.22 -24.86
C ASP A 282 -5.65 14.16 -24.70
N GLY A 283 -5.62 15.03 -23.70
CA GLY A 283 -6.73 15.95 -23.42
C GLY A 283 -7.91 15.30 -22.73
N THR A 284 -7.81 14.01 -22.35
CA THR A 284 -8.90 13.29 -21.68
C THR A 284 -8.71 13.15 -20.17
N ILE A 285 -9.84 13.02 -19.48
CA ILE A 285 -9.92 12.58 -18.08
C ILE A 285 -10.67 11.26 -18.07
N ARG A 286 -10.09 10.23 -17.46
CA ARG A 286 -10.70 8.90 -17.33
C ARG A 286 -10.96 8.57 -15.87
N ILE A 287 -12.15 8.05 -15.59
CA ILE A 287 -12.59 7.72 -14.23
C ILE A 287 -12.82 6.21 -14.11
N TRP A 288 -12.26 5.62 -13.07
CA TRP A 288 -12.25 4.18 -12.82
C TRP A 288 -12.94 3.83 -11.51
N HIS A 289 -13.52 2.62 -11.46
CA HIS A 289 -13.83 1.94 -10.21
C HIS A 289 -12.72 0.92 -9.90
N PRO A 290 -11.81 1.20 -8.97
CA PRO A 290 -10.63 0.35 -8.73
C PRO A 290 -10.95 -1.09 -8.34
N ALA A 291 -11.97 -1.30 -7.50
CA ALA A 291 -12.33 -2.64 -7.03
C ALA A 291 -12.86 -3.56 -8.15
N CYS A 292 -13.45 -2.99 -9.21
CA CYS A 292 -14.06 -3.75 -10.30
C CYS A 292 -13.27 -3.65 -11.60
N LYS A 293 -12.15 -2.92 -11.61
CA LYS A 293 -11.29 -2.65 -12.78
C LYS A 293 -12.05 -2.06 -13.99
N ASN A 294 -13.16 -1.39 -13.75
CA ASN A 294 -14.02 -0.86 -14.82
C ASN A 294 -13.75 0.63 -15.06
N LEU A 295 -13.57 0.99 -16.33
CA LEU A 295 -13.65 2.37 -16.80
C LEU A 295 -15.11 2.80 -16.73
N ILE A 296 -15.41 3.80 -15.91
CA ILE A 296 -16.77 4.32 -15.75
C ILE A 296 -17.05 5.40 -16.79
N LEU A 297 -16.09 6.31 -16.98
CA LEU A 297 -16.32 7.50 -17.77
C LEU A 297 -15.01 7.98 -18.41
N THR A 298 -15.11 8.41 -19.67
CA THR A 298 -14.08 9.18 -20.36
C THR A 298 -14.65 10.54 -20.71
N ILE A 299 -13.97 11.60 -20.28
CA ILE A 299 -14.31 13.00 -20.57
C ILE A 299 -13.25 13.54 -21.52
N HIS A 300 -13.66 13.98 -22.70
CA HIS A 300 -12.80 14.74 -23.63
C HIS A 300 -12.74 16.19 -23.16
N ALA A 301 -11.86 16.44 -22.19
CA ALA A 301 -11.91 17.63 -21.37
C ALA A 301 -11.27 18.86 -22.02
N HIS A 302 -10.20 18.66 -22.79
CA HIS A 302 -9.36 19.75 -23.29
C HIS A 302 -8.80 19.46 -24.69
N GLU A 303 -8.43 20.51 -25.41
CA GLU A 303 -7.75 20.37 -26.72
C GLU A 303 -6.25 20.09 -26.54
N GLY A 304 -5.67 20.57 -25.43
CA GLY A 304 -4.31 20.29 -25.00
C GLY A 304 -4.23 19.25 -23.89
N SER A 305 -3.00 18.91 -23.51
CA SER A 305 -2.69 17.99 -22.42
C SER A 305 -3.29 18.44 -21.09
N VAL A 306 -4.07 17.57 -20.45
CA VAL A 306 -4.62 17.82 -19.11
C VAL A 306 -3.50 17.62 -18.10
N LYS A 307 -3.11 18.70 -17.41
CA LYS A 307 -1.96 18.71 -16.50
C LYS A 307 -2.32 18.38 -15.06
N SER A 308 -3.55 18.64 -14.64
CA SER A 308 -4.01 18.36 -13.28
C SER A 308 -5.52 18.15 -13.24
N VAL A 309 -5.97 17.33 -12.30
CA VAL A 309 -7.38 17.03 -12.04
C VAL A 309 -7.59 16.92 -10.53
N CYS A 310 -8.73 17.39 -10.03
CA CYS A 310 -9.14 17.20 -8.64
C CYS A 310 -10.66 17.04 -8.52
N TRP A 311 -11.10 16.39 -7.45
CA TRP A 311 -12.52 16.20 -7.14
C TRP A 311 -13.08 17.38 -6.33
N SER A 312 -14.37 17.66 -6.52
CA SER A 312 -15.13 18.42 -5.54
C SER A 312 -15.24 17.65 -4.23
N PRO A 313 -15.41 18.32 -3.07
CA PRO A 313 -15.54 17.64 -1.78
C PRO A 313 -16.73 16.68 -1.70
N GLY A 314 -17.80 16.96 -2.46
CA GLY A 314 -18.99 16.11 -2.55
C GLY A 314 -18.85 14.92 -3.51
N ALA A 315 -17.72 14.80 -4.23
CA ALA A 315 -17.51 13.83 -5.30
C ALA A 315 -18.56 13.90 -6.44
N ASP A 316 -19.22 15.05 -6.60
CA ASP A 316 -20.26 15.32 -7.59
C ASP A 316 -19.73 16.13 -8.79
N ALA A 317 -18.49 16.61 -8.71
CA ALA A 317 -17.83 17.31 -9.80
C ALA A 317 -16.32 17.05 -9.81
N LEU A 318 -15.72 17.33 -10.96
CA LEU A 318 -14.27 17.33 -11.20
C LEU A 318 -13.86 18.71 -11.70
N ALA A 319 -12.66 19.16 -11.34
CA ALA A 319 -12.01 20.30 -11.95
C ALA A 319 -10.73 19.84 -12.65
N SER A 320 -10.43 20.45 -13.79
CA SER A 320 -9.24 20.14 -14.59
C SER A 320 -8.60 21.40 -15.15
N CYS A 321 -7.29 21.32 -15.40
CA CYS A 321 -6.56 22.37 -16.09
C CYS A 321 -5.57 21.80 -17.11
N SER A 322 -5.27 22.58 -18.14
CA SER A 322 -4.59 22.09 -19.34
C SER A 322 -3.50 23.03 -19.88
N SER A 323 -2.62 22.46 -20.71
CA SER A 323 -1.66 23.21 -21.52
C SER A 323 -2.32 24.08 -22.59
N ASP A 324 -3.64 23.95 -22.83
CA ASP A 324 -4.40 24.90 -23.65
C ASP A 324 -4.68 26.24 -22.92
N GLY A 325 -4.25 26.37 -21.65
CA GLY A 325 -4.42 27.57 -20.84
C GLY A 325 -5.79 27.70 -20.20
N THR A 326 -6.66 26.69 -20.33
CA THR A 326 -8.02 26.71 -19.77
C THR A 326 -8.13 25.90 -18.49
N VAL A 327 -9.13 26.28 -17.69
CA VAL A 327 -9.61 25.53 -16.52
C VAL A 327 -11.06 25.16 -16.78
N ALA A 328 -11.48 23.95 -16.46
CA ALA A 328 -12.87 23.50 -16.64
C ALA A 328 -13.36 22.69 -15.44
N THR A 329 -14.67 22.71 -15.21
CA THR A 329 -15.36 21.84 -14.25
C THR A 329 -16.36 20.93 -14.96
N TRP A 330 -16.57 19.74 -14.41
CA TRP A 330 -17.35 18.67 -15.03
C TRP A 330 -18.25 18.02 -13.99
N HIS A 331 -19.50 17.76 -14.35
CA HIS A 331 -20.45 17.04 -13.52
C HIS A 331 -20.10 15.55 -13.45
N PHE A 332 -20.22 14.96 -12.28
CA PHE A 332 -20.10 13.53 -12.05
C PHE A 332 -21.28 13.01 -11.21
N PRO A 333 -21.94 11.90 -11.61
CA PRO A 333 -21.72 11.13 -12.84
C PRO A 333 -22.32 11.86 -14.06
N GLY A 334 -21.72 11.68 -15.25
CA GLY A 334 -22.28 12.17 -16.52
C GLY A 334 -21.30 12.90 -17.44
N GLY A 335 -20.22 13.48 -16.92
CA GLY A 335 -19.14 14.07 -17.72
C GLY A 335 -19.51 15.35 -18.46
N GLN A 336 -20.62 15.98 -18.11
CA GLN A 336 -21.08 17.23 -18.72
C GLN A 336 -20.26 18.39 -18.18
N GLN A 337 -19.80 19.27 -19.06
CA GLN A 337 -19.07 20.47 -18.65
C GLN A 337 -20.01 21.42 -17.88
N ILE A 338 -19.59 21.86 -16.69
CA ILE A 338 -20.32 22.84 -15.88
C ILE A 338 -19.89 24.25 -16.28
N ASP A 339 -18.59 24.52 -16.23
CA ASP A 339 -17.98 25.80 -16.60
C ASP A 339 -16.61 25.59 -17.26
N ARG A 340 -16.17 26.63 -17.98
CA ARG A 340 -14.79 26.75 -18.47
C ARG A 340 -14.34 28.19 -18.40
N TRP A 341 -13.14 28.40 -17.87
CA TRP A 341 -12.52 29.70 -17.72
C TRP A 341 -11.36 29.85 -18.69
N TYR A 342 -11.39 30.96 -19.44
CA TYR A 342 -10.37 31.37 -20.41
C TYR A 342 -9.58 32.57 -19.89
N GLY A 343 -8.57 33.02 -20.64
CA GLY A 343 -7.94 34.33 -20.41
C GLY A 343 -6.49 34.31 -19.92
N THR A 344 -5.71 33.29 -20.27
CA THR A 344 -4.26 33.23 -20.13
C THR A 344 -3.64 32.56 -21.35
N ASP A 345 -2.64 33.19 -21.98
CA ASP A 345 -1.90 32.63 -23.14
C ASP A 345 -0.79 31.64 -22.72
N ASP A 346 -0.88 31.04 -21.53
CA ASP A 346 0.14 30.13 -21.00
C ASP A 346 -0.49 28.95 -20.24
N TRP A 347 0.31 27.90 -20.04
CA TRP A 347 -0.14 26.60 -19.53
C TRP A 347 -0.66 26.67 -18.11
N ALA A 348 -1.89 26.19 -17.91
CA ALA A 348 -2.43 25.91 -16.59
C ALA A 348 -1.88 24.56 -16.11
N ARG A 349 -1.17 24.54 -14.98
CA ARG A 349 -0.33 23.40 -14.58
C ARG A 349 -0.82 22.59 -13.40
N SER A 350 -1.53 23.23 -12.48
CA SER A 350 -1.98 22.61 -11.23
C SER A 350 -3.28 23.24 -10.79
N ILE A 351 -4.21 22.42 -10.32
CA ILE A 351 -5.51 22.85 -9.82
C ILE A 351 -5.79 22.22 -8.46
N ALA A 352 -6.39 22.99 -7.55
CA ALA A 352 -6.77 22.55 -6.21
C ALA A 352 -8.18 23.06 -5.87
N TRP A 353 -9.01 22.18 -5.30
CA TRP A 353 -10.32 22.52 -4.78
C TRP A 353 -10.24 22.68 -3.26
N ALA A 354 -10.85 23.73 -2.72
CA ALA A 354 -11.01 23.88 -1.28
C ALA A 354 -11.93 22.77 -0.72
N CYS A 355 -11.61 22.23 0.46
CA CYS A 355 -12.38 21.16 1.10
C CYS A 355 -13.82 21.56 1.46
N ASP A 356 -14.13 22.85 1.56
CA ASP A 356 -15.48 23.37 1.76
C ASP A 356 -16.25 23.61 0.44
N GLY A 357 -15.60 23.38 -0.70
CA GLY A 357 -16.16 23.53 -2.04
C GLY A 357 -16.20 24.98 -2.53
N SER A 358 -15.81 25.94 -1.69
CA SER A 358 -16.05 27.37 -1.94
C SER A 358 -15.17 27.98 -3.03
N LEU A 359 -13.99 27.42 -3.27
CA LEU A 359 -13.00 27.99 -4.17
C LEU A 359 -12.20 26.90 -4.92
N LEU A 360 -11.81 27.25 -6.14
CA LEU A 360 -10.79 26.58 -6.93
C LEU A 360 -9.59 27.50 -7.07
N ALA A 361 -8.38 26.96 -6.99
CA ALA A 361 -7.15 27.67 -7.29
C ALA A 361 -6.39 26.99 -8.42
N CYS A 362 -5.82 27.77 -9.33
CA CYS A 362 -5.02 27.27 -10.44
C CYS A 362 -3.72 28.06 -10.59
N GLY A 363 -2.60 27.36 -10.75
CA GLY A 363 -1.28 27.92 -11.02
C GLY A 363 -0.89 27.80 -12.50
N TYR A 364 -0.25 28.84 -13.04
CA TYR A 364 0.12 28.96 -14.45
C TYR A 364 1.64 29.05 -14.64
N ALA A 365 2.11 28.66 -15.82
CA ALA A 365 3.53 28.68 -16.16
C ALA A 365 4.15 30.09 -16.25
N ASN A 366 3.35 31.14 -16.39
CA ASN A 366 3.80 32.53 -16.38
C ASN A 366 3.94 33.15 -14.96
N GLY A 367 3.84 32.35 -13.90
CA GLY A 367 3.95 32.85 -12.52
C GLY A 367 2.64 33.33 -11.90
N VAL A 368 1.54 33.31 -12.67
CA VAL A 368 0.21 33.73 -12.21
C VAL A 368 -0.47 32.62 -11.42
N VAL A 369 -1.21 33.02 -10.38
CA VAL A 369 -2.20 32.19 -9.70
C VAL A 369 -3.57 32.85 -9.84
N ARG A 370 -4.58 32.05 -10.22
CA ARG A 370 -5.98 32.48 -10.32
C ARG A 370 -6.83 31.66 -9.36
N THR A 371 -7.85 32.28 -8.80
CA THR A 371 -8.90 31.60 -8.06
C THR A 371 -10.25 31.79 -8.72
N PHE A 372 -11.13 30.80 -8.56
CA PHE A 372 -12.45 30.77 -9.15
C PHE A 372 -13.45 30.39 -8.08
N ASP A 373 -14.62 31.01 -8.14
CA ASP A 373 -15.79 30.59 -7.37
C ASP A 373 -16.61 29.64 -8.25
N PRO A 374 -16.60 28.32 -7.98
CA PRO A 374 -17.32 27.34 -8.80
C PRO A 374 -18.84 27.44 -8.64
N VAL A 375 -19.33 28.07 -7.55
CA VAL A 375 -20.77 28.24 -7.31
C VAL A 375 -21.28 29.49 -8.03
N ALA A 376 -20.57 30.61 -7.89
CA ALA A 376 -20.89 31.86 -8.57
C ALA A 376 -20.42 31.90 -10.03
N ARG A 377 -19.68 30.87 -10.48
CA ARG A 377 -19.21 30.68 -11.86
C ARG A 377 -18.39 31.85 -12.40
N ARG A 378 -17.52 32.41 -11.57
CA ARG A 378 -16.71 33.58 -11.93
C ARG A 378 -15.27 33.46 -11.44
N GLU A 379 -14.37 34.17 -12.11
CA GLU A 379 -13.04 34.43 -11.57
C GLU A 379 -13.18 35.26 -10.30
N HIS A 380 -12.50 34.83 -9.25
CA HIS A 380 -12.51 35.48 -7.94
C HIS A 380 -11.36 36.49 -7.84
N TRP A 381 -10.11 36.06 -8.06
CA TRP A 381 -8.98 36.96 -8.28
C TRP A 381 -7.87 36.34 -9.13
N ARG A 382 -6.96 37.20 -9.61
CA ARG A 382 -5.76 36.86 -10.39
C ARG A 382 -4.57 37.68 -9.93
N LEU A 383 -3.47 37.03 -9.56
CA LEU A 383 -2.25 37.70 -9.10
C LEU A 383 -0.99 37.05 -9.70
N VAL A 384 0.00 37.86 -10.05
CA VAL A 384 1.36 37.39 -10.37
C VAL A 384 2.07 37.20 -9.04
N LEU A 385 2.22 35.95 -8.60
CA LEU A 385 2.88 35.64 -7.34
C LEU A 385 4.35 35.29 -7.56
N HIS A 386 4.68 34.61 -8.65
CA HIS A 386 6.01 34.05 -8.88
C HIS A 386 6.71 34.68 -10.10
N GLN A 387 8.04 34.66 -10.10
CA GLN A 387 8.86 35.01 -11.27
C GLN A 387 9.16 33.78 -12.13
N GLY A 388 9.03 32.59 -11.54
CA GLY A 388 9.16 31.30 -12.23
C GLY A 388 7.81 30.66 -12.56
N ARG A 389 7.86 29.48 -13.19
CA ARG A 389 6.68 28.69 -13.53
C ARG A 389 6.03 28.16 -12.27
N VAL A 390 4.75 28.43 -12.03
CA VAL A 390 4.01 27.79 -10.94
C VAL A 390 3.78 26.34 -11.32
N ARG A 391 4.37 25.42 -10.54
CA ARG A 391 4.30 23.98 -10.81
C ARG A 391 3.23 23.27 -10.00
N SER A 392 2.88 23.81 -8.84
CA SER A 392 1.90 23.24 -7.92
C SER A 392 1.16 24.31 -7.15
N VAL A 393 -0.13 24.13 -6.95
CA VAL A 393 -0.94 24.88 -5.98
C VAL A 393 -1.66 23.91 -5.06
N ALA A 394 -1.84 24.29 -3.79
CA ALA A 394 -2.57 23.48 -2.82
C ALA A 394 -3.29 24.38 -1.81
N ILE A 395 -4.59 24.14 -1.60
CA ILE A 395 -5.37 24.79 -0.54
C ILE A 395 -5.30 23.91 0.71
N SER A 396 -5.08 24.51 1.89
CA SER A 396 -5.03 23.77 3.14
C SER A 396 -6.38 23.12 3.46
N PRO A 397 -6.43 21.95 4.13
CA PRO A 397 -7.69 21.33 4.54
C PRO A 397 -8.61 22.23 5.36
N SER A 398 -8.03 23.16 6.13
CA SER A 398 -8.77 24.20 6.85
C SER A 398 -9.43 25.26 5.96
N GLY A 399 -9.08 25.34 4.68
CA GLY A 399 -9.53 26.33 3.70
C GLY A 399 -8.93 27.73 3.90
N ARG A 400 -7.99 27.91 4.83
CA ARG A 400 -7.47 29.22 5.25
C ARG A 400 -6.22 29.66 4.50
N LEU A 401 -5.47 28.74 3.90
CA LEU A 401 -4.17 29.01 3.31
C LEU A 401 -4.11 28.42 1.90
N LEU A 402 -3.67 29.22 0.93
CA LEU A 402 -3.31 28.76 -0.40
C LEU A 402 -1.79 28.83 -0.54
N ALA A 403 -1.18 27.69 -0.85
CA ALA A 403 0.23 27.60 -1.17
C ALA A 403 0.45 27.47 -2.68
N SER A 404 1.45 28.18 -3.21
CA SER A 404 1.93 28.04 -4.58
C SER A 404 3.43 27.80 -4.59
N GLY A 405 3.89 26.80 -5.35
CA GLY A 405 5.29 26.40 -5.46
C GLY A 405 5.75 26.51 -6.90
N ALA A 406 6.94 27.08 -7.12
CA ALA A 406 7.41 27.42 -8.45
C ALA A 406 8.89 27.09 -8.69
N THR A 407 9.29 27.23 -9.97
CA THR A 407 10.68 27.05 -10.41
C THR A 407 11.61 28.18 -9.98
N ASP A 408 11.11 29.23 -9.32
CA ASP A 408 11.94 30.25 -8.66
C ASP A 408 12.42 29.80 -7.26
N ALA A 409 12.23 28.53 -6.92
CA ALA A 409 12.61 27.91 -5.65
C ALA A 409 11.89 28.49 -4.42
N THR A 410 10.77 29.18 -4.61
CA THR A 410 9.94 29.71 -3.53
C THR A 410 8.61 28.97 -3.37
N VAL A 411 8.12 28.94 -2.13
CA VAL A 411 6.73 28.61 -1.80
C VAL A 411 6.07 29.86 -1.23
N LYS A 412 5.04 30.36 -1.91
CA LYS A 412 4.28 31.54 -1.49
C LYS A 412 2.97 31.12 -0.85
N ILE A 413 2.64 31.75 0.26
CA ILE A 413 1.42 31.51 1.03
C ILE A 413 0.58 32.77 0.99
N VAL A 414 -0.68 32.62 0.57
CA VAL A 414 -1.65 33.71 0.51
C VAL A 414 -2.96 33.29 1.17
N ASP A 415 -3.77 34.27 1.55
CA ASP A 415 -5.18 34.04 1.88
C ASP A 415 -5.93 33.69 0.58
N PRO A 416 -6.61 32.54 0.49
CA PRO A 416 -7.29 32.10 -0.73
C PRO A 416 -8.45 33.03 -1.14
N ARG A 417 -9.07 33.77 -0.21
CA ARG A 417 -10.22 34.64 -0.46
C ARG A 417 -9.84 36.05 -0.85
N SER A 418 -8.72 36.58 -0.39
CA SER A 418 -8.31 37.94 -0.71
C SER A 418 -7.09 38.01 -1.64
N GLY A 419 -6.32 36.92 -1.73
CA GLY A 419 -5.01 36.91 -2.38
C GLY A 419 -3.93 37.65 -1.58
N THR A 420 -4.21 38.05 -0.33
CA THR A 420 -3.23 38.79 0.48
C THR A 420 -2.05 37.88 0.86
N PRO A 421 -0.80 38.35 0.69
CA PRO A 421 0.38 37.55 1.05
C PRO A 421 0.48 37.36 2.56
N ILE A 422 0.76 36.13 2.98
CA ILE A 422 0.94 35.72 4.37
C ILE A 422 2.41 35.39 4.64
N ALA A 423 3.04 34.60 3.76
CA ALA A 423 4.42 34.20 3.92
C ALA A 423 5.09 33.91 2.56
N ASP A 424 6.42 34.02 2.55
CA ASP A 424 7.28 33.68 1.41
C ASP A 424 8.43 32.81 1.94
N VAL A 425 8.51 31.58 1.44
CA VAL A 425 9.45 30.55 1.92
C VAL A 425 10.45 30.24 0.82
N ASP A 426 11.71 30.60 1.05
CA ASP A 426 12.82 30.23 0.17
C ASP A 426 13.29 28.81 0.48
N VAL A 427 13.01 27.88 -0.44
CA VAL A 427 13.41 26.47 -0.32
C VAL A 427 14.90 26.31 -0.59
N SER A 428 15.52 27.21 -1.37
CA SER A 428 16.95 27.18 -1.68
C SER A 428 17.84 27.44 -0.44
N ALA A 429 17.27 28.05 0.60
CA ALA A 429 17.95 28.24 1.89
C ALA A 429 18.31 26.92 2.58
N ALA A 430 17.61 25.82 2.24
CA ALA A 430 17.97 24.50 2.74
C ALA A 430 19.25 23.95 2.06
N PHE A 431 19.58 24.42 0.85
CA PHE A 431 20.61 23.85 -0.02
C PHE A 431 21.97 24.58 0.10
N PRO A 432 23.11 23.87 -0.05
CA PRO A 432 24.40 24.52 -0.19
C PRO A 432 24.43 25.39 -1.46
N ALA A 433 25.26 26.43 -1.46
CA ALA A 433 25.34 27.40 -2.56
C ALA A 433 25.57 26.73 -3.94
N SER A 434 26.31 25.62 -3.98
CA SER A 434 26.59 24.84 -5.19
C SER A 434 25.41 24.01 -5.73
N ALA A 435 24.32 23.87 -4.97
CA ALA A 435 23.18 23.01 -5.32
C ALA A 435 21.83 23.77 -5.35
N LYS A 436 21.85 25.11 -5.35
CA LYS A 436 20.64 25.94 -5.33
C LYS A 436 19.75 25.74 -6.56
N ASP A 437 20.33 25.43 -7.71
CA ASP A 437 19.58 25.15 -8.94
C ASP A 437 18.67 23.91 -8.80
N GLY A 438 18.98 23.02 -7.86
CA GLY A 438 18.19 21.84 -7.53
C GLY A 438 17.02 22.11 -6.57
N ALA A 439 16.83 23.34 -6.09
CA ALA A 439 15.81 23.71 -5.11
C ALA A 439 14.44 24.09 -5.72
N GLN A 440 14.32 24.07 -7.05
CA GLN A 440 13.06 24.37 -7.74
C GLN A 440 11.94 23.47 -7.23
N VAL A 441 10.80 24.06 -6.89
CA VAL A 441 9.64 23.35 -6.32
C VAL A 441 8.76 22.83 -7.45
N LEU A 442 8.50 21.52 -7.45
CA LEU A 442 7.72 20.85 -8.49
C LEU A 442 6.32 20.44 -8.03
N CYS A 443 6.15 20.10 -6.75
CA CYS A 443 4.91 19.64 -6.16
C CYS A 443 4.77 20.08 -4.70
N LEU A 444 3.53 20.28 -4.26
CA LEU A 444 3.17 20.67 -2.90
C LEU A 444 2.00 19.83 -2.38
N ALA A 445 2.03 19.49 -1.09
CA ALA A 445 0.87 18.92 -0.40
C ALA A 445 0.80 19.33 1.07
N TRP A 446 -0.40 19.68 1.52
CA TRP A 446 -0.71 19.98 2.91
C TRP A 446 -0.91 18.70 3.72
N SER A 447 -0.47 18.70 4.97
CA SER A 447 -0.85 17.67 5.92
C SER A 447 -2.36 17.73 6.20
N PRO A 448 -3.03 16.61 6.53
CA PRO A 448 -4.46 16.59 6.84
C PRO A 448 -4.86 17.56 7.96
N SER A 449 -3.96 17.79 8.92
CA SER A 449 -4.11 18.74 10.02
C SER A 449 -3.93 20.21 9.63
N SER A 450 -3.52 20.51 8.39
CA SER A 450 -3.05 21.84 7.95
C SER A 450 -1.84 22.39 8.71
N ALA A 451 -1.17 21.58 9.54
CA ALA A 451 -0.05 22.01 10.37
C ALA A 451 1.29 22.02 9.62
N HIS A 452 1.42 21.22 8.56
CA HIS A 452 2.65 21.10 7.79
C HIS A 452 2.36 21.17 6.29
N ILE A 453 3.35 21.64 5.53
CA ILE A 453 3.36 21.58 4.07
C ILE A 453 4.63 20.88 3.60
N ALA A 454 4.46 19.88 2.74
CA ALA A 454 5.56 19.18 2.08
C ALA A 454 5.76 19.75 0.67
N ALA A 455 7.03 19.96 0.30
CA ALA A 455 7.44 20.40 -1.02
C ALA A 455 8.46 19.43 -1.60
N GLY A 456 8.22 18.98 -2.84
CA GLY A 456 9.15 18.15 -3.60
C GLY A 456 9.94 18.97 -4.60
N THR A 457 11.24 18.66 -4.75
CA THR A 457 12.17 19.45 -5.57
C THR A 457 12.72 18.69 -6.78
N VAL A 458 13.30 19.44 -7.73
CA VAL A 458 14.03 18.89 -8.90
C VAL A 458 15.20 17.98 -8.49
N SER A 459 15.85 18.26 -7.37
CA SER A 459 17.01 17.48 -6.92
C SER A 459 16.68 16.20 -6.17
N GLY A 460 15.39 15.84 -6.06
CA GLY A 460 14.94 14.64 -5.38
C GLY A 460 14.72 14.78 -3.88
N HIS A 461 14.66 16.01 -3.38
CA HIS A 461 14.45 16.28 -1.96
C HIS A 461 12.97 16.51 -1.67
N VAL A 462 12.55 16.08 -0.49
CA VAL A 462 11.33 16.54 0.15
C VAL A 462 11.68 17.41 1.35
N THR A 463 11.13 18.61 1.38
CA THR A 463 11.24 19.57 2.48
C THR A 463 9.88 19.78 3.12
N ILE A 464 9.80 19.75 4.45
CA ILE A 464 8.58 19.93 5.23
C ILE A 464 8.71 21.20 6.07
N PHE A 465 7.75 22.10 5.90
CA PHE A 465 7.67 23.36 6.63
C PHE A 465 6.51 23.33 7.63
N ASP A 466 6.70 24.02 8.75
CA ASP A 466 5.67 24.26 9.74
C ASP A 466 4.76 25.41 9.28
N ALA A 467 3.45 25.20 9.28
CA ALA A 467 2.48 26.16 8.75
C ALA A 467 2.26 27.37 9.67
N LEU A 468 2.63 27.27 10.95
CA LEU A 468 2.49 28.36 11.90
C LEU A 468 3.70 29.32 11.85
N THR A 469 4.89 28.77 11.71
CA THR A 469 6.17 29.51 11.77
C THR A 469 6.85 29.68 10.43
N TRP A 470 6.44 28.95 9.40
CA TRP A 470 7.04 28.88 8.06
C TRP A 470 8.51 28.48 8.05
N ARG A 471 8.97 27.84 9.12
CA ARG A 471 10.33 27.32 9.24
C ARG A 471 10.41 25.91 8.70
N LEU A 472 11.56 25.59 8.12
CA LEU A 472 11.90 24.24 7.71
C LEU A 472 12.01 23.35 8.96
N VAL A 473 11.19 22.31 9.02
CA VAL A 473 11.17 21.34 10.12
C VAL A 473 11.96 20.10 9.75
N ARG A 474 11.80 19.62 8.52
CA ARG A 474 12.45 18.39 8.03
C ARG A 474 12.86 18.52 6.57
N ALA A 475 13.95 17.88 6.20
CA ALA A 475 14.39 17.81 4.80
C ALA A 475 15.21 16.55 4.57
N ARG A 476 14.98 15.87 3.43
CA ARG A 476 15.78 14.71 3.03
C ARG A 476 15.73 14.48 1.52
N LYS A 477 16.83 13.99 0.95
CA LYS A 477 16.85 13.44 -0.41
C LYS A 477 16.24 12.04 -0.39
N LEU A 478 15.12 11.85 -1.08
CA LEU A 478 14.40 10.56 -1.10
C LEU A 478 14.66 9.76 -2.38
N CYS A 479 14.92 10.44 -3.49
CA CYS A 479 15.20 9.81 -4.78
C CYS A 479 16.41 10.46 -5.47
N ARG A 480 16.94 9.78 -6.50
CA ARG A 480 18.12 10.27 -7.23
C ARG A 480 17.79 11.43 -8.17
N ASP A 481 16.57 11.42 -8.68
CA ASP A 481 16.04 12.34 -9.68
C ASP A 481 14.93 13.23 -9.06
N SER A 482 14.15 13.95 -9.87
CA SER A 482 13.13 14.89 -9.43
C SER A 482 11.95 14.24 -8.69
N ILE A 483 11.50 14.83 -7.58
CA ILE A 483 10.19 14.53 -6.99
C ILE A 483 9.13 15.29 -7.79
N LEU A 484 8.26 14.58 -8.49
CA LEU A 484 7.27 15.17 -9.40
C LEU A 484 5.89 15.34 -8.77
N SER A 485 5.57 14.55 -7.75
CA SER A 485 4.30 14.59 -7.03
C SER A 485 4.49 14.15 -5.59
N VAL A 486 3.71 14.74 -4.69
CA VAL A 486 3.71 14.42 -3.26
C VAL A 486 2.28 14.41 -2.74
N ALA A 487 1.95 13.47 -1.86
CA ALA A 487 0.66 13.38 -1.18
C ALA A 487 0.89 12.97 0.28
N TRP A 488 0.04 13.44 1.20
CA TRP A 488 0.06 12.98 2.58
C TRP A 488 -0.89 11.80 2.76
N THR A 489 -0.52 10.84 3.61
CA THR A 489 -1.48 9.84 4.07
C THR A 489 -2.55 10.51 4.94
N PRO A 490 -3.81 10.05 4.93
CA PRO A 490 -4.91 10.69 5.69
C PRO A 490 -4.67 10.74 7.20
N ASP A 491 -3.86 9.83 7.74
CA ASP A 491 -3.44 9.83 9.16
C ASP A 491 -2.36 10.88 9.49
N GLY A 492 -1.78 11.53 8.47
CA GLY A 492 -0.72 12.52 8.59
C GLY A 492 0.64 11.96 9.03
N ARG A 493 0.83 10.64 9.06
CA ARG A 493 2.06 10.01 9.57
C ARG A 493 3.12 9.80 8.50
N SER A 494 2.70 9.63 7.24
CA SER A 494 3.59 9.36 6.12
C SER A 494 3.30 10.31 4.96
N ILE A 495 4.27 10.44 4.07
CA ILE A 495 4.12 11.07 2.77
C ILE A 495 4.35 10.02 1.68
N VAL A 496 3.66 10.17 0.55
CA VAL A 496 3.90 9.41 -0.66
C VAL A 496 4.50 10.35 -1.69
N CYS A 497 5.56 9.96 -2.37
CA CYS A 497 6.17 10.73 -3.43
C CYS A 497 6.29 9.91 -4.73
N GLY A 498 5.98 10.56 -5.86
CA GLY A 498 6.24 10.06 -7.20
C GLY A 498 7.48 10.73 -7.77
N SER A 499 8.37 9.95 -8.37
CA SER A 499 9.68 10.40 -8.81
C SER A 499 9.95 10.13 -10.29
N ALA A 500 10.80 10.98 -10.89
CA ALA A 500 11.31 10.80 -12.25
C ALA A 500 12.17 9.55 -12.42
N ASP A 501 12.74 9.01 -11.34
CA ASP A 501 13.46 7.73 -11.32
C ASP A 501 12.56 6.49 -11.39
N ARG A 502 11.28 6.69 -11.74
CA ARG A 502 10.27 5.65 -11.99
C ARG A 502 9.76 4.93 -10.73
N SER A 503 10.07 5.48 -9.55
CA SER A 503 9.59 4.97 -8.27
C SER A 503 8.46 5.82 -7.69
N ALA A 504 7.55 5.16 -6.98
CA ALA A 504 6.67 5.78 -6.00
C ALA A 504 7.05 5.26 -4.61
N LEU A 505 7.38 6.16 -3.68
CA LEU A 505 7.86 5.82 -2.34
C LEU A 505 6.88 6.35 -1.28
N ARG A 506 6.62 5.55 -0.25
CA ARG A 506 5.98 5.99 1.00
C ARG A 506 7.05 6.17 2.07
N VAL A 507 7.08 7.31 2.72
CA VAL A 507 8.07 7.65 3.75
C VAL A 507 7.36 8.14 5.00
N ASP A 508 7.66 7.50 6.14
CA ASP A 508 7.21 8.01 7.43
C ASP A 508 7.87 9.35 7.73
N VAL A 509 7.07 10.35 8.08
CA VAL A 509 7.55 11.71 8.35
C VAL A 509 8.58 11.72 9.47
N GLY A 510 8.44 10.83 10.45
CA GLY A 510 9.40 10.66 11.55
C GLY A 510 10.80 10.22 11.10
N ARG A 511 10.92 9.55 9.94
CA ARG A 511 12.20 9.11 9.36
C ARG A 511 12.88 10.19 8.50
N ILE A 512 12.18 11.28 8.17
CA ILE A 512 12.78 12.41 7.47
C ILE A 512 13.58 13.24 8.47
N ASP A 513 14.82 13.59 8.12
CA ASP A 513 15.77 14.20 9.05
C ASP A 513 15.23 15.52 9.62
N VAL A 514 15.32 15.69 10.95
CA VAL A 514 14.88 16.90 11.65
C VAL A 514 15.91 18.00 11.44
N CYS A 515 15.48 19.15 10.93
CA CYS A 515 16.33 20.32 10.80
C CYS A 515 16.48 21.02 12.16
N GLY A 516 17.71 21.09 12.67
CA GLY A 516 18.04 21.86 13.87
C GLY A 516 18.15 23.37 13.61
N THR A 517 18.19 24.17 14.68
CA THR A 517 18.31 25.65 14.63
C THR A 517 19.67 26.18 14.18
N ARG A 518 20.68 25.30 14.04
CA ARG A 518 21.98 25.61 13.44
C ARG A 518 22.06 24.85 12.11
N GLY A 519 21.91 25.58 11.02
CA GLY A 519 21.73 25.05 9.66
C GLY A 519 22.58 23.82 9.37
N MET A 520 21.93 22.72 9.03
CA MET A 520 22.62 21.59 8.42
C MET A 520 22.96 21.96 6.98
N GLN A 521 24.25 21.91 6.63
CA GLN A 521 24.65 21.61 5.26
C GLN A 521 24.31 20.15 5.00
N PHE A 522 23.58 19.87 3.91
CA PHE A 522 23.26 18.51 3.50
C PHE A 522 24.54 17.68 3.35
N ASP A 523 24.70 16.60 4.13
CA ASP A 523 25.65 15.54 3.82
C ASP A 523 25.11 14.77 2.61
N LEU A 524 25.70 15.06 1.44
CA LEU A 524 25.33 14.50 0.13
C LEU A 524 25.62 12.98 -0.02
N VAL A 525 25.92 12.24 1.06
CA VAL A 525 26.56 10.90 0.98
C VAL A 525 25.78 9.78 1.71
N GLY A 526 24.61 10.03 2.28
CA GLY A 526 23.78 8.97 2.84
C GLY A 526 22.98 8.22 1.77
N SER A 527 23.43 7.05 1.32
CA SER A 527 22.73 6.17 0.36
C SER A 527 21.56 5.38 0.98
N ASP A 528 21.15 5.70 2.20
CA ASP A 528 20.10 4.98 2.91
C ASP A 528 18.73 5.44 2.39
N THR A 529 18.11 4.58 1.57
CA THR A 529 16.74 4.71 1.09
C THR A 529 15.79 4.75 2.29
N VAL A 530 15.27 5.94 2.60
CA VAL A 530 14.30 6.12 3.69
C VAL A 530 12.92 6.18 3.08
N GLY A 531 12.33 5.00 2.89
CA GLY A 531 11.00 4.84 2.31
C GLY A 531 10.72 3.41 1.89
N VAL A 532 9.45 3.05 1.86
CA VAL A 532 8.95 1.80 1.28
C VAL A 532 8.49 2.10 -0.14
N THR A 533 9.03 1.41 -1.14
CA THR A 533 8.51 1.49 -2.51
C THR A 533 7.11 0.92 -2.56
N VAL A 534 6.15 1.73 -2.98
CA VAL A 534 4.73 1.34 -3.08
C VAL A 534 4.33 1.01 -4.52
N ALA A 535 5.01 1.58 -5.51
CA ALA A 535 4.83 1.22 -6.92
C ALA A 535 6.12 1.47 -7.71
N SER A 536 6.31 0.70 -8.79
CA SER A 536 7.41 0.93 -9.75
C SER A 536 6.91 0.82 -11.17
N HIS A 537 7.23 1.85 -11.95
CA HIS A 537 6.78 2.03 -13.32
C HIS A 537 7.95 1.86 -14.29
N ARG A 538 7.67 1.68 -15.58
CA ARG A 538 8.69 1.70 -16.65
C ARG A 538 9.07 3.13 -17.05
N GLY A 539 8.19 4.08 -16.71
CA GLY A 539 8.35 5.50 -16.96
C GLY A 539 8.36 6.31 -15.67
N SER A 540 8.69 7.59 -15.79
CA SER A 540 8.64 8.57 -14.71
C SER A 540 7.26 8.63 -14.07
N VAL A 541 7.18 8.55 -12.73
CA VAL A 541 5.92 8.66 -11.98
C VAL A 541 5.58 10.14 -11.82
N ARG A 542 4.62 10.63 -12.61
CA ARG A 542 4.24 12.05 -12.63
C ARG A 542 3.26 12.42 -11.52
N ALA A 543 2.49 11.45 -11.01
CA ALA A 543 1.42 11.71 -10.06
C ALA A 543 1.27 10.60 -9.05
N VAL A 544 1.04 10.96 -7.80
CA VAL A 544 0.64 10.05 -6.72
C VAL A 544 -0.51 10.66 -5.93
N ASP A 545 -1.41 9.82 -5.42
CA ASP A 545 -2.46 10.25 -4.51
C ASP A 545 -2.88 9.11 -3.56
N CYS A 546 -3.37 9.47 -2.37
CA CYS A 546 -3.83 8.52 -1.36
C CYS A 546 -5.35 8.49 -1.28
N SER A 547 -5.95 7.30 -1.14
CA SER A 547 -7.37 7.19 -0.87
C SER A 547 -7.69 7.78 0.50
N ALA A 548 -8.89 8.37 0.65
CA ALA A 548 -9.29 9.08 1.88
C ALA A 548 -9.43 8.15 3.09
N ASP A 549 -9.64 6.85 2.87
CA ASP A 549 -9.65 5.80 3.91
C ASP A 549 -8.24 5.34 4.33
N GLY A 550 -7.20 5.84 3.64
CA GLY A 550 -5.81 5.49 3.90
C GLY A 550 -5.49 4.03 3.62
N GLN A 551 -6.22 3.35 2.75
CA GLN A 551 -5.98 1.95 2.39
C GLN A 551 -5.24 1.77 1.07
N ALA A 552 -5.36 2.73 0.14
CA ALA A 552 -4.81 2.64 -1.20
C ALA A 552 -3.97 3.87 -1.58
N ILE A 553 -2.99 3.64 -2.42
CA ILE A 553 -2.15 4.64 -3.06
C ILE A 553 -2.26 4.43 -4.56
N ALA A 554 -2.58 5.49 -5.30
CA ALA A 554 -2.55 5.49 -6.76
C ALA A 554 -1.27 6.18 -7.24
N SER A 555 -0.70 5.67 -8.32
CA SER A 555 0.47 6.23 -8.99
C SER A 555 0.24 6.21 -10.50
N GLY A 556 0.46 7.35 -11.16
CA GLY A 556 0.33 7.52 -12.61
C GLY A 556 1.66 7.88 -13.26
N SER A 557 1.94 7.30 -14.41
CA SER A 557 3.25 7.39 -15.05
C SER A 557 3.22 7.71 -16.54
N THR A 558 4.39 8.13 -17.04
CA THR A 558 4.70 8.30 -18.48
C THR A 558 4.71 6.99 -19.27
N ASP A 559 4.69 5.84 -18.61
CA ASP A 559 4.52 4.54 -19.28
C ASP A 559 3.06 4.21 -19.62
N GLU A 560 2.18 5.20 -19.55
CA GLU A 560 0.76 5.10 -19.88
C GLU A 560 -0.01 4.20 -18.90
N SER A 561 0.56 3.92 -17.72
CA SER A 561 -0.05 3.06 -16.70
C SER A 561 -0.41 3.82 -15.42
N ILE A 562 -1.41 3.26 -14.74
CA ILE A 562 -1.77 3.62 -13.37
C ILE A 562 -1.60 2.36 -12.52
N GLN A 563 -0.91 2.47 -11.39
CA GLN A 563 -0.78 1.39 -10.42
C GLN A 563 -1.48 1.79 -9.13
N ILE A 564 -2.25 0.85 -8.58
CA ILE A 564 -2.90 1.01 -7.28
C ILE A 564 -2.30 -0.03 -6.33
N SER A 565 -1.70 0.45 -5.25
CA SER A 565 -1.06 -0.34 -4.20
C SER A 565 -1.74 -0.10 -2.86
N THR A 566 -1.57 -1.00 -1.90
CA THR A 566 -2.03 -0.75 -0.52
C THR A 566 -1.15 0.28 0.17
N THR A 567 -1.67 0.97 1.18
CA THR A 567 -0.87 1.94 1.95
C THR A 567 0.26 1.28 2.71
N THR A 568 0.10 0.06 3.20
CA THR A 568 1.18 -0.75 3.81
C THR A 568 2.38 -0.93 2.87
N GLY A 569 2.19 -0.70 1.56
CA GLY A 569 3.17 -1.01 0.54
C GLY A 569 3.31 -2.52 0.37
N PHE A 570 4.26 -2.92 -0.48
CA PHE A 570 4.82 -4.25 -0.37
C PHE A 570 5.50 -4.34 1.00
N ASP A 571 5.06 -5.26 1.87
CA ASP A 571 5.64 -5.44 3.19
C ASP A 571 7.06 -5.98 3.05
N ASN A 572 8.01 -5.10 2.78
CA ASN A 572 9.39 -5.44 2.51
C ASN A 572 10.13 -5.60 3.84
N ALA A 573 10.37 -6.84 4.26
CA ALA A 573 11.38 -7.10 5.26
C ALA A 573 12.77 -6.77 4.70
N GLU A 574 13.36 -5.66 5.16
CA GLU A 574 14.75 -5.31 4.87
C GLU A 574 15.68 -6.17 5.72
N LEU A 575 16.38 -7.13 5.09
CA LEU A 575 17.43 -7.89 5.74
C LEU A 575 18.78 -7.23 5.46
N ARG A 576 19.19 -6.34 6.37
CA ARG A 576 20.52 -5.71 6.34
C ARG A 576 21.60 -6.75 6.58
N ALA A 577 22.03 -7.41 5.51
CA ALA A 577 22.99 -8.48 5.59
C ALA A 577 24.42 -7.94 5.72
N HIS A 578 24.96 -7.34 4.66
CA HIS A 578 26.40 -7.06 4.60
C HIS A 578 26.69 -5.56 4.57
N ARG A 579 27.72 -5.12 5.31
CA ARG A 579 28.27 -3.75 5.20
C ARG A 579 29.04 -3.51 3.90
N HIS A 580 29.44 -4.59 3.25
CA HIS A 580 30.20 -4.59 2.00
C HIS A 580 29.37 -5.19 0.86
N GLN A 581 29.73 -4.85 -0.38
CA GLN A 581 29.00 -5.25 -1.57
C GLN A 581 28.73 -6.76 -1.59
N LEU A 582 27.45 -7.10 -1.77
CA LEU A 582 27.00 -8.46 -1.98
C LEU A 582 27.42 -8.98 -3.36
N ARG A 583 27.96 -10.20 -3.41
CA ARG A 583 28.47 -10.79 -4.65
C ARG A 583 27.62 -11.95 -5.15
N CYS A 584 27.09 -12.78 -4.25
CA CYS A 584 26.29 -13.94 -4.59
C CYS A 584 25.21 -14.19 -3.54
N ALA A 585 24.12 -14.84 -3.96
CA ALA A 585 23.04 -15.29 -3.10
C ALA A 585 22.48 -16.61 -3.66
N ALA A 586 22.01 -17.49 -2.77
CA ALA A 586 21.39 -18.75 -3.14
C ALA A 586 20.23 -19.07 -2.19
N LEU A 587 19.10 -19.48 -2.77
CA LEU A 587 17.90 -19.89 -2.04
C LEU A 587 17.97 -21.36 -1.68
N SER A 588 17.48 -21.71 -0.48
CA SER A 588 17.29 -23.11 -0.10
C SER A 588 16.24 -23.77 -1.00
N PRO A 589 16.33 -25.08 -1.28
CA PRO A 589 15.36 -25.80 -2.10
C PRO A 589 13.92 -25.72 -1.60
N ASP A 590 13.71 -25.56 -0.29
CA ASP A 590 12.41 -25.38 0.33
C ASP A 590 11.92 -23.92 0.33
N THR A 591 12.71 -23.00 -0.21
CA THR A 591 12.43 -21.54 -0.29
C THR A 591 12.22 -20.89 1.08
N ARG A 592 12.73 -21.46 2.17
CA ARG A 592 12.58 -20.90 3.53
C ARG A 592 13.76 -20.05 3.98
N ASP A 593 14.95 -20.41 3.54
CA ASP A 593 16.21 -19.80 3.97
C ASP A 593 17.01 -19.30 2.75
N VAL A 594 17.88 -18.32 2.98
CA VAL A 594 18.75 -17.72 1.96
C VAL A 594 20.17 -17.57 2.45
N ALA A 595 21.12 -18.07 1.66
CA ALA A 595 22.54 -17.93 1.90
C ALA A 595 23.09 -16.79 1.04
N THR A 596 23.99 -16.00 1.62
CA THR A 596 24.47 -14.76 1.01
C THR A 596 25.96 -14.60 1.21
N GLY A 597 26.67 -14.14 0.18
CA GLY A 597 28.12 -14.00 0.19
C GLY A 597 28.55 -12.61 -0.26
N SER A 598 29.46 -12.01 0.50
CA SER A 598 29.93 -10.64 0.27
C SER A 598 31.44 -10.58 -0.03
N VAL A 599 31.83 -9.46 -0.65
CA VAL A 599 33.23 -9.02 -0.76
C VAL A 599 33.86 -8.82 0.63
N GLY A 600 33.05 -8.59 1.67
CA GLY A 600 33.50 -8.46 3.06
C GLY A 600 33.99 -9.75 3.73
N ARG A 601 34.21 -10.84 2.98
CA ARG A 601 34.65 -12.16 3.51
C ARG A 601 33.65 -12.77 4.50
N GLN A 602 32.36 -12.50 4.26
CA GLN A 602 31.26 -12.92 5.11
C GLN A 602 30.31 -13.81 4.32
N VAL A 603 29.88 -14.90 4.95
CA VAL A 603 28.70 -15.67 4.54
C VAL A 603 27.65 -15.52 5.63
N MET A 604 26.43 -15.16 5.24
CA MET A 604 25.32 -15.03 6.18
C MET A 604 24.13 -15.86 5.71
N LEU A 605 23.44 -16.46 6.68
CA LEU A 605 22.21 -17.20 6.46
C LEU A 605 21.03 -16.47 7.10
N PHE A 606 19.97 -16.28 6.33
CA PHE A 606 18.72 -15.71 6.84
C PHE A 606 17.57 -16.68 6.63
N ARG A 607 16.65 -16.68 7.57
CA ARG A 607 15.31 -17.23 7.41
C ARG A 607 14.41 -16.15 6.84
N MET A 608 13.61 -16.48 5.84
CA MET A 608 12.73 -15.53 5.19
C MET A 608 11.46 -15.23 5.99
N GLN A 609 10.96 -16.21 6.77
CA GLN A 609 9.73 -16.06 7.55
C GLN A 609 9.82 -16.65 8.98
N PRO A 610 9.75 -15.81 10.03
CA PRO A 610 9.95 -14.36 9.96
C PRO A 610 11.39 -14.03 9.52
N PRO A 611 11.60 -12.85 8.88
CA PRO A 611 12.90 -12.40 8.41
C PRO A 611 13.89 -12.30 9.58
N THR A 612 14.79 -13.26 9.70
CA THR A 612 15.72 -13.36 10.83
C THR A 612 17.07 -13.88 10.38
N GLN A 613 18.16 -13.24 10.83
CA GLN A 613 19.50 -13.78 10.62
C GLN A 613 19.69 -15.01 11.50
N ARG A 614 20.02 -16.16 10.90
CA ARG A 614 20.30 -17.40 11.63
C ARG A 614 21.72 -17.41 12.18
N TRP A 615 22.69 -17.09 11.33
CA TRP A 615 24.10 -17.02 11.71
C TRP A 615 24.92 -16.25 10.66
N THR A 616 26.11 -15.85 11.08
CA THR A 616 27.15 -15.24 10.23
C THR A 616 28.44 -16.02 10.41
N LEU A 617 29.10 -16.34 9.30
CA LEU A 617 30.47 -16.84 9.26
C LEU A 617 31.36 -15.73 8.71
N GLU A 618 32.29 -15.25 9.53
CA GLU A 618 33.25 -14.21 9.16
C GLU A 618 34.64 -14.81 8.90
N GLY A 619 35.40 -14.14 8.04
CA GLY A 619 36.83 -14.39 7.87
C GLY A 619 37.62 -14.15 9.15
N SER A 620 38.66 -14.95 9.40
CA SER A 620 39.59 -14.71 10.52
C SER A 620 40.35 -13.41 10.26
N SER A 621 40.04 -12.38 11.04
CA SER A 621 40.83 -11.15 11.11
C SER A 621 41.92 -11.27 12.18
N ASP A 622 42.78 -12.30 12.11
CA ASP A 622 43.85 -12.39 13.11
C ASP A 622 45.07 -11.55 12.71
N VAL A 623 45.17 -10.40 13.39
CA VAL A 623 46.45 -9.87 13.85
C VAL A 623 47.17 -11.01 14.59
N LEU A 624 48.23 -11.52 13.98
CA LEU A 624 49.13 -12.51 14.59
C LEU A 624 49.84 -11.88 15.81
N VAL A 625 49.39 -12.17 17.02
CA VAL A 625 50.25 -12.04 18.21
C VAL A 625 50.96 -13.37 18.41
N SER A 626 52.27 -13.38 18.14
CA SER A 626 53.12 -14.53 18.43
C SER A 626 53.44 -14.58 19.93
N ALA A 627 53.11 -15.67 20.60
CA ALA A 627 53.76 -16.06 21.85
C ALA A 627 54.73 -17.22 21.56
N SER A 628 56.02 -16.98 21.79
CA SER A 628 57.07 -17.99 21.69
C SER A 628 57.16 -18.77 22.98
N ASN A 629 56.90 -20.08 22.95
CA ASN A 629 57.33 -20.98 24.02
C ASN A 629 58.65 -21.64 23.56
N GLY A 630 59.72 -21.39 24.31
CA GLY A 630 61.13 -21.59 23.93
C GLY A 630 61.61 -23.02 23.72
N LYS A 631 60.94 -23.83 22.89
CA LYS A 631 61.45 -25.11 22.38
C LYS A 631 61.00 -25.34 20.94
N GLY A 632 61.64 -24.63 20.01
CA GLY A 632 62.28 -25.20 18.82
C GLY A 632 61.51 -26.04 17.77
N GLU A 633 60.22 -26.34 17.91
CA GLU A 633 59.47 -27.06 16.86
C GLU A 633 58.17 -26.32 16.51
N ARG A 634 58.15 -25.79 15.28
CA ARG A 634 56.98 -25.15 14.66
C ARG A 634 56.18 -26.21 13.92
N VAL A 635 55.14 -26.76 14.54
CA VAL A 635 54.07 -27.43 13.79
C VAL A 635 52.87 -26.48 13.77
N LEU A 636 52.73 -25.74 12.68
CA LEU A 636 51.57 -24.90 12.39
C LEU A 636 50.44 -25.78 11.86
N GLU A 637 49.71 -26.47 12.73
CA GLU A 637 48.38 -26.97 12.36
C GLU A 637 47.38 -25.80 12.41
N LYS A 638 47.35 -25.02 11.31
CA LYS A 638 46.37 -23.97 11.11
C LYS A 638 45.04 -24.62 10.71
N ARG A 639 44.16 -24.94 11.67
CA ARG A 639 42.74 -25.19 11.36
C ARG A 639 42.12 -23.89 10.83
N ARG A 640 42.24 -23.66 9.52
CA ARG A 640 41.62 -22.51 8.82
C ARG A 640 40.10 -22.68 8.80
N GLN A 641 39.43 -22.25 9.86
CA GLN A 641 37.97 -22.28 9.94
C GLN A 641 37.32 -21.03 9.31
N GLY A 642 38.08 -19.96 9.06
CA GLY A 642 37.59 -18.71 8.46
C GLY A 642 37.70 -18.65 6.93
N LEU A 643 37.00 -17.67 6.34
CA LEU A 643 37.03 -17.29 4.92
C LEU A 643 38.09 -16.19 4.72
N ASP A 644 39.19 -16.50 4.03
CA ASP A 644 40.35 -15.58 3.98
C ASP A 644 40.22 -14.51 2.87
N GLU A 645 39.35 -14.71 1.87
CA GLU A 645 39.15 -13.81 0.72
C GLU A 645 37.69 -13.72 0.24
N TYR A 646 37.43 -12.97 -0.84
CA TYR A 646 36.11 -12.67 -1.38
C TYR A 646 35.32 -13.93 -1.76
N ILE A 647 34.02 -13.91 -1.44
CA ILE A 647 33.10 -15.00 -1.79
C ILE A 647 32.52 -14.74 -3.18
N ARG A 648 32.64 -15.70 -4.09
CA ARG A 648 32.20 -15.56 -5.49
C ARG A 648 30.92 -16.30 -5.79
N CYS A 649 30.73 -17.49 -5.20
CA CYS A 649 29.61 -18.36 -5.53
C CYS A 649 29.18 -19.20 -4.33
N LEU A 650 27.89 -19.54 -4.32
CA LEU A 650 27.21 -20.31 -3.29
C LEU A 650 26.23 -21.28 -3.97
N ALA A 651 26.06 -22.48 -3.42
CA ALA A 651 25.02 -23.41 -3.84
C ALA A 651 24.53 -24.29 -2.69
N TRP A 652 23.23 -24.52 -2.63
CA TRP A 652 22.60 -25.39 -1.63
C TRP A 652 22.61 -26.86 -2.07
N SER A 653 22.76 -27.75 -1.10
CA SER A 653 22.44 -29.16 -1.30
C SER A 653 20.92 -29.35 -1.48
N PRO A 654 20.48 -30.35 -2.26
CA PRO A 654 19.05 -30.60 -2.52
C PRO A 654 18.21 -30.88 -1.26
N ASP A 655 18.84 -31.37 -0.20
CA ASP A 655 18.22 -31.65 1.10
C ASP A 655 18.18 -30.44 2.05
N ALA A 656 18.66 -29.27 1.59
CA ALA A 656 18.77 -28.03 2.35
C ALA A 656 19.66 -28.11 3.63
N ARG A 657 20.49 -29.15 3.76
CA ARG A 657 21.36 -29.32 4.94
C ARG A 657 22.73 -28.68 4.82
N TRP A 658 23.21 -28.50 3.59
CA TRP A 658 24.58 -28.08 3.32
C TRP A 658 24.64 -26.93 2.31
N ILE A 659 25.64 -26.07 2.48
CA ILE A 659 25.91 -24.94 1.59
C ILE A 659 27.36 -25.06 1.10
N ALA A 660 27.55 -25.21 -0.20
CA ALA A 660 28.85 -25.14 -0.82
C ALA A 660 29.22 -23.67 -1.09
N VAL A 661 30.44 -23.29 -0.73
CA VAL A 661 30.97 -21.93 -0.82
C VAL A 661 32.29 -21.95 -1.57
N GLY A 662 32.38 -21.14 -2.63
CA GLY A 662 33.59 -20.92 -3.40
C GLY A 662 34.01 -19.45 -3.39
N GLY A 663 35.31 -19.21 -3.29
CA GLY A 663 35.88 -17.85 -3.21
C GLY A 663 37.23 -17.68 -3.89
N ASP A 664 37.79 -16.49 -3.73
CA ASP A 664 39.09 -16.09 -4.24
C ASP A 664 40.27 -16.78 -3.53
N ASP A 665 40.03 -17.37 -2.36
CA ASP A 665 41.02 -18.15 -1.63
C ASP A 665 41.25 -19.55 -2.22
N ARG A 666 40.59 -19.87 -3.34
CA ARG A 666 40.76 -21.10 -4.13
C ARG A 666 40.27 -22.37 -3.43
N THR A 667 39.56 -22.21 -2.31
CA THR A 667 39.06 -23.34 -1.51
C THR A 667 37.56 -23.50 -1.67
N LEU A 668 37.12 -24.75 -1.82
CA LEU A 668 35.72 -25.12 -1.74
C LEU A 668 35.41 -25.51 -0.29
N ARG A 669 34.45 -24.83 0.35
CA ARG A 669 33.98 -25.17 1.69
C ARG A 669 32.54 -25.65 1.64
N VAL A 670 32.21 -26.60 2.51
CA VAL A 670 30.84 -27.07 2.71
C VAL A 670 30.43 -26.72 4.13
N LEU A 671 29.40 -25.89 4.29
CA LEU A 671 28.89 -25.41 5.57
C LEU A 671 27.63 -26.18 5.95
N ASP A 672 27.51 -26.57 7.21
CA ASP A 672 26.26 -27.06 7.79
C ASP A 672 25.27 -25.88 7.90
N ALA A 673 24.09 -26.02 7.30
CA ALA A 673 23.12 -24.93 7.22
C ALA A 673 22.54 -24.55 8.59
N ASP A 674 22.47 -25.48 9.55
CA ASP A 674 21.89 -25.20 10.86
C ASP A 674 22.86 -24.47 11.79
N SER A 675 24.13 -24.86 11.77
CA SER A 675 25.15 -24.37 12.69
C SER A 675 26.15 -23.38 12.08
N GLY A 676 26.19 -23.25 10.75
CA GLY A 676 27.18 -22.46 10.03
C GLY A 676 28.60 -23.03 10.11
N ARG A 677 28.76 -24.23 10.69
CA ARG A 677 30.07 -24.86 10.88
C ARG A 677 30.57 -25.45 9.57
N VAL A 678 31.86 -25.25 9.30
CA VAL A 678 32.53 -25.91 8.19
C VAL A 678 32.56 -27.41 8.45
N SER A 679 32.08 -28.18 7.48
CA SER A 679 32.08 -29.64 7.51
C SER A 679 33.50 -30.18 7.73
N PRO A 680 33.70 -31.23 8.56
CA PRO A 680 35.01 -31.83 8.79
C PRO A 680 35.59 -32.49 7.54
N PHE A 681 34.76 -32.79 6.54
CA PHE A 681 35.18 -33.29 5.24
C PHE A 681 35.68 -32.15 4.34
N VAL A 682 36.48 -31.25 4.90
CA VAL A 682 37.17 -30.21 4.13
C VAL A 682 37.99 -30.90 3.06
N LEU A 683 37.66 -30.60 1.81
CA LEU A 683 38.40 -31.08 0.66
C LEU A 683 39.71 -30.30 0.64
N ALA A 684 40.80 -30.92 1.12
CA ALA A 684 42.12 -30.29 1.23
C ALA A 684 42.72 -29.90 -0.13
N ASP A 685 42.11 -30.37 -1.23
CA ASP A 685 42.49 -29.97 -2.57
C ASP A 685 41.92 -28.60 -2.92
N CYS A 686 42.84 -27.67 -3.21
CA CYS A 686 42.51 -26.34 -3.65
C CYS A 686 42.52 -26.30 -5.19
N HIS A 687 41.73 -25.38 -5.73
CA HIS A 687 41.90 -24.96 -7.11
C HIS A 687 43.19 -24.16 -7.30
N GLU A 688 43.68 -24.10 -8.53
CA GLU A 688 44.88 -23.30 -8.85
C GLU A 688 44.58 -21.79 -8.85
N ARG A 689 43.32 -21.40 -9.10
CA ARG A 689 42.83 -20.02 -9.15
C ARG A 689 41.52 -19.88 -8.38
N SER A 690 40.94 -18.68 -8.43
CA SER A 690 39.65 -18.34 -7.85
C SER A 690 38.54 -19.25 -8.35
N ILE A 691 37.63 -19.64 -7.46
CA ILE A 691 36.46 -20.44 -7.83
C ILE A 691 35.38 -19.52 -8.40
N HIS A 692 34.93 -19.78 -9.62
CA HIS A 692 33.93 -18.96 -10.33
C HIS A 692 32.50 -19.48 -10.14
N CYS A 693 32.31 -20.80 -10.15
CA CYS A 693 31.00 -21.41 -10.01
C CYS A 693 31.06 -22.68 -9.15
N VAL A 694 30.00 -22.95 -8.41
CA VAL A 694 29.76 -24.19 -7.66
C VAL A 694 28.34 -24.66 -7.93
N ALA A 695 28.14 -25.97 -8.08
CA ALA A 695 26.81 -26.56 -8.30
C ALA A 695 26.71 -27.96 -7.68
N TRP A 696 25.61 -28.20 -6.96
CA TRP A 696 25.30 -29.52 -6.39
C TRP A 696 24.59 -30.40 -7.41
N SER A 697 24.94 -31.68 -7.39
CA SER A 697 24.14 -32.70 -8.06
C SER A 697 22.75 -32.81 -7.41
N PRO A 698 21.70 -33.14 -8.19
CA PRO A 698 20.34 -33.33 -7.66
C PRO A 698 20.22 -34.43 -6.61
N ALA A 699 21.13 -35.42 -6.63
CA ALA A 699 21.19 -36.49 -5.63
C ALA A 699 21.91 -36.07 -4.33
N GLY A 700 22.61 -34.92 -4.32
CA GLY A 700 23.39 -34.44 -3.18
C GLY A 700 24.69 -35.21 -2.92
N ASP A 701 25.06 -36.16 -3.78
CA ASP A 701 26.26 -37.01 -3.63
C ASP A 701 27.52 -36.39 -4.24
N ARG A 702 27.36 -35.39 -5.11
CA ARG A 702 28.46 -34.70 -5.82
C ARG A 702 28.32 -33.18 -5.85
N ILE A 703 29.47 -32.51 -5.89
CA ILE A 703 29.61 -31.07 -6.15
C ILE A 703 30.51 -30.88 -7.37
N VAL A 704 30.18 -29.93 -8.24
CA VAL A 704 31.08 -29.43 -9.27
C VAL A 704 31.55 -28.04 -8.85
N SER A 705 32.85 -27.78 -8.97
CA SER A 705 33.42 -26.44 -8.84
C SER A 705 34.33 -26.14 -10.02
N SER A 706 34.33 -24.87 -10.45
CA SER A 706 35.14 -24.40 -11.57
C SER A 706 36.09 -23.27 -11.17
N SER A 707 37.30 -23.28 -11.74
CA SER A 707 38.35 -22.28 -11.55
C SER A 707 39.12 -22.08 -12.86
N GLY A 708 38.88 -20.98 -13.54
CA GLY A 708 39.33 -20.81 -14.93
C GLY A 708 38.88 -21.99 -15.80
N SER A 709 39.77 -22.54 -16.63
CA SER A 709 39.50 -23.76 -17.41
C SER A 709 39.40 -25.07 -16.59
N GLU A 710 39.76 -25.06 -15.30
CA GLU A 710 39.72 -26.26 -14.44
C GLU A 710 38.32 -26.51 -13.89
N LEU A 711 37.92 -27.78 -13.89
CA LEU A 711 36.69 -28.28 -13.30
C LEU A 711 37.01 -29.46 -12.37
N ILE A 712 36.49 -29.43 -11.15
CA ILE A 712 36.64 -30.53 -10.19
C ILE A 712 35.26 -31.07 -9.83
N ILE A 713 35.10 -32.39 -9.95
CA ILE A 713 33.91 -33.14 -9.52
C ILE A 713 34.25 -33.81 -8.20
N TRP A 714 33.62 -33.37 -7.12
CA TRP A 714 33.80 -33.87 -5.76
C TRP A 714 32.72 -34.88 -5.44
N LYS A 715 33.08 -36.00 -4.82
CA LYS A 715 32.13 -36.85 -4.10
C LYS A 715 32.03 -36.37 -2.66
N VAL A 716 30.82 -36.10 -2.22
CA VAL A 716 30.55 -35.53 -0.91
C VAL A 716 30.79 -36.62 0.15
N PHE A 717 31.33 -36.21 1.31
CA PHE A 717 31.56 -37.04 2.51
C PHE A 717 32.64 -38.15 2.43
N ASN A 718 33.38 -38.29 1.32
CA ASN A 718 34.52 -39.24 1.25
C ASN A 718 35.83 -38.67 0.69
N GLY A 719 35.85 -37.38 0.31
CA GLY A 719 37.06 -36.70 -0.15
C GLY A 719 37.53 -37.05 -1.57
N ALA A 720 36.89 -38.03 -2.23
CA ALA A 720 37.27 -38.43 -3.57
C ALA A 720 36.87 -37.34 -4.58
N HIS A 721 37.78 -36.97 -5.47
CA HIS A 721 37.52 -35.95 -6.48
C HIS A 721 38.21 -36.27 -7.80
N GLN A 722 37.70 -35.68 -8.88
CA GLN A 722 38.22 -35.87 -10.23
C GLN A 722 38.40 -34.50 -10.91
N ARG A 723 39.63 -34.21 -11.33
CA ARG A 723 39.99 -32.96 -12.03
C ARG A 723 39.85 -33.11 -13.54
N ARG A 724 39.31 -32.10 -14.20
CA ARG A 724 39.14 -32.01 -15.66
C ARG A 724 39.45 -30.59 -16.13
N ARG A 725 39.70 -30.47 -17.42
CA ARG A 725 39.90 -29.18 -18.07
C ARG A 725 38.88 -29.04 -19.19
N ALA A 726 38.14 -27.94 -19.18
CA ALA A 726 37.22 -27.66 -20.26
C ALA A 726 38.00 -27.34 -21.55
N PRO A 727 37.57 -27.85 -22.71
CA PRO A 727 38.14 -27.46 -23.99
C PRO A 727 37.68 -26.04 -24.33
N GLY A 728 38.50 -25.03 -24.02
CA GLY A 728 38.16 -23.61 -24.24
C GLY A 728 38.84 -22.68 -23.26
N GLY A 729 38.21 -21.52 -23.04
CA GLY A 729 38.61 -20.51 -22.07
C GLY A 729 38.16 -20.81 -20.64
N ASP A 730 38.01 -19.76 -19.85
CA ASP A 730 37.63 -19.86 -18.43
C ASP A 730 36.15 -20.23 -18.28
N ILE A 731 35.83 -21.15 -17.38
CA ILE A 731 34.47 -21.62 -17.12
C ILE A 731 33.73 -20.58 -16.27
N LEU A 732 32.68 -19.99 -16.82
CA LEU A 732 31.88 -18.96 -16.15
C LEU A 732 30.77 -19.54 -15.28
N CYS A 733 30.10 -20.60 -15.75
CA CYS A 733 28.96 -21.19 -15.07
C CYS A 733 28.86 -22.70 -15.34
N ALA A 734 28.33 -23.45 -14.37
CA ALA A 734 28.02 -24.86 -14.47
C ALA A 734 26.63 -25.16 -13.88
N ALA A 735 25.87 -26.06 -14.51
CA ALA A 735 24.54 -26.45 -14.05
C ALA A 735 24.29 -27.95 -14.27
N TRP A 736 23.83 -28.66 -13.24
CA TRP A 736 23.48 -30.08 -13.33
C TRP A 736 22.14 -30.28 -14.03
N ALA A 737 22.05 -31.34 -14.84
CA ALA A 737 20.76 -31.82 -15.34
C ALA A 737 19.95 -32.45 -14.20
N PRO A 738 18.60 -32.39 -14.23
CA PRO A 738 17.75 -32.88 -13.15
C PRO A 738 17.92 -34.37 -12.81
N ALA A 739 18.27 -35.19 -13.80
CA ALA A 739 18.53 -36.61 -13.61
C ALA A 739 19.87 -36.91 -12.90
N GLY A 740 20.77 -35.93 -12.80
CA GLY A 740 22.07 -36.04 -12.14
C GLY A 740 23.13 -36.88 -12.88
N ASP A 741 22.82 -37.34 -14.08
CA ASP A 741 23.71 -38.14 -14.95
C ASP A 741 24.69 -37.25 -15.74
N ARG A 742 24.29 -36.01 -16.02
CA ARG A 742 25.07 -35.03 -16.80
C ARG A 742 25.00 -33.62 -16.24
N PHE A 743 25.95 -32.78 -16.61
CA PHE A 743 25.96 -31.34 -16.29
C PHE A 743 26.45 -30.52 -17.48
N ALA A 744 26.03 -29.26 -17.57
CA ALA A 744 26.48 -28.31 -18.58
C ALA A 744 27.48 -27.33 -18.00
N THR A 745 28.40 -26.85 -18.84
CA THR A 745 29.31 -25.75 -18.53
C THR A 745 29.37 -24.78 -19.70
N VAL A 746 29.52 -23.49 -19.41
CA VAL A 746 29.83 -22.47 -20.41
C VAL A 746 31.15 -21.79 -20.11
N THR A 747 31.88 -21.46 -21.16
CA THR A 747 33.19 -20.82 -21.12
C THR A 747 33.10 -19.37 -21.61
N GLU A 748 34.09 -18.54 -21.26
CA GLU A 748 34.20 -17.14 -21.67
C GLU A 748 34.21 -16.98 -23.20
N ASP A 749 34.78 -17.94 -23.94
CA ASP A 749 34.73 -18.00 -25.40
C ASP A 749 33.39 -18.53 -25.95
N GLY A 750 32.34 -18.57 -25.12
CA GLY A 750 30.98 -18.91 -25.51
C GLY A 750 30.76 -20.37 -25.85
N LYS A 751 31.71 -21.28 -25.59
CA LYS A 751 31.51 -22.71 -25.84
C LYS A 751 30.67 -23.33 -24.73
N LEU A 752 29.58 -23.97 -25.14
CA LEU A 752 28.66 -24.71 -24.28
C LEU A 752 28.98 -26.19 -24.38
N MET A 753 29.33 -26.81 -23.25
CA MET A 753 29.70 -28.22 -23.16
C MET A 753 28.74 -28.96 -22.25
N VAL A 754 28.35 -30.18 -22.63
CA VAL A 754 27.63 -31.12 -21.76
C VAL A 754 28.57 -32.26 -21.40
N TRP A 755 28.62 -32.57 -20.11
CA TRP A 755 29.49 -33.55 -19.50
C TRP A 755 28.67 -34.72 -19.00
N THR A 756 28.99 -35.93 -19.45
CA THR A 756 28.45 -37.18 -18.90
C THR A 756 29.58 -37.90 -18.19
N GLY A 757 29.62 -37.76 -16.87
CA GLY A 757 30.77 -38.18 -16.06
C GLY A 757 32.05 -37.46 -16.48
N LEU A 758 32.94 -38.16 -17.18
CA LEU A 758 34.26 -37.66 -17.57
C LEU A 758 34.37 -37.23 -19.04
N VAL A 759 33.33 -37.49 -19.83
CA VAL A 759 33.30 -37.19 -21.25
C VAL A 759 32.58 -35.86 -21.46
N SER A 760 33.22 -34.92 -22.17
CA SER A 760 32.57 -33.67 -22.60
C SER A 760 32.17 -33.77 -24.07
N THR A 761 31.02 -33.18 -24.38
CA THR A 761 30.46 -33.07 -25.73
C THR A 761 30.09 -31.61 -26.00
N PRO A 762 30.53 -31.01 -27.12
CA PRO A 762 30.14 -29.66 -27.46
C PRO A 762 28.66 -29.63 -27.85
N LEU A 763 27.89 -28.79 -27.17
CA LEU A 763 26.46 -28.58 -27.45
C LEU A 763 26.24 -27.42 -28.42
N GLY A 764 27.12 -26.41 -28.40
CA GLY A 764 27.01 -25.25 -29.27
C GLY A 764 28.01 -24.16 -28.93
N HIS A 765 27.93 -23.06 -29.67
CA HIS A 765 28.72 -21.85 -29.46
C HIS A 765 27.79 -20.64 -29.38
N CYS A 766 28.10 -19.72 -28.48
CA CYS A 766 27.33 -18.52 -28.20
C CYS A 766 28.18 -17.30 -28.52
N PRO A 767 27.67 -16.33 -29.31
CA PRO A 767 28.42 -15.13 -29.65
C PRO A 767 28.51 -14.13 -28.49
N ASP A 768 27.59 -14.22 -27.53
CA ASP A 768 27.52 -13.34 -26.35
C ASP A 768 27.99 -14.09 -25.10
N GLU A 769 28.57 -13.35 -24.14
CA GLU A 769 28.97 -13.89 -22.85
C GLU A 769 27.74 -14.35 -22.05
N ILE A 770 27.66 -15.65 -21.75
CA ILE A 770 26.61 -16.26 -20.93
C ILE A 770 27.09 -16.33 -19.48
N ALA A 771 26.33 -15.70 -18.59
CA ALA A 771 26.65 -15.64 -17.17
C ALA A 771 25.90 -16.70 -16.35
N VAL A 772 24.75 -17.19 -16.82
CA VAL A 772 23.87 -18.11 -16.11
C VAL A 772 23.33 -19.21 -17.03
N LEU A 773 23.27 -20.44 -16.52
CA LEU A 773 22.70 -21.62 -17.17
C LEU A 773 21.64 -22.25 -16.27
N SER A 774 20.57 -22.78 -16.86
CA SER A 774 19.53 -23.52 -16.14
C SER A 774 18.88 -24.58 -17.03
N TRP A 775 18.74 -25.81 -16.51
CA TRP A 775 18.08 -26.91 -17.20
C TRP A 775 16.57 -26.88 -16.97
N SER A 776 15.79 -27.27 -17.97
CA SER A 776 14.37 -27.56 -17.77
C SER A 776 14.18 -28.72 -16.81
N PRO A 777 13.07 -28.78 -16.03
CA PRO A 777 12.82 -29.86 -15.08
C PRO A 777 12.79 -31.26 -15.70
N ASP A 778 12.38 -31.36 -16.97
CA ASP A 778 12.39 -32.61 -17.74
C ASP A 778 13.76 -32.95 -18.37
N GLY A 779 14.76 -32.08 -18.21
CA GLY A 779 16.13 -32.25 -18.70
C GLY A 779 16.29 -32.17 -20.21
N LYS A 780 15.26 -31.76 -20.97
CA LYS A 780 15.30 -31.67 -22.43
C LYS A 780 15.89 -30.38 -22.95
N PHE A 781 15.69 -29.27 -22.24
CA PHE A 781 16.12 -27.94 -22.66
C PHE A 781 17.16 -27.37 -21.70
N LEU A 782 18.11 -26.65 -22.26
CA LEU A 782 19.09 -25.87 -21.52
C LEU A 782 18.91 -24.41 -21.92
N VAL A 783 18.70 -23.53 -20.94
CA VAL A 783 18.56 -22.09 -21.16
C VAL A 783 19.79 -21.40 -20.62
N GLY A 784 20.33 -20.47 -21.41
CA GLY A 784 21.51 -19.71 -21.07
C GLY A 784 21.35 -18.25 -21.46
N ALA A 785 21.78 -17.38 -20.57
CA ALA A 785 21.72 -15.95 -20.77
C ALA A 785 22.86 -15.24 -20.02
N GLY A 786 23.14 -14.00 -20.38
CA GLY A 786 24.20 -13.21 -19.77
C GLY A 786 24.10 -11.75 -20.16
N ALA A 787 25.19 -11.12 -20.54
CA ALA A 787 25.22 -9.68 -20.83
C ALA A 787 24.50 -9.27 -22.14
N GLY A 788 24.17 -10.24 -22.99
CA GLY A 788 23.48 -10.00 -24.26
C GLY A 788 22.01 -9.58 -24.12
N THR A 789 21.40 -9.28 -25.26
CA THR A 789 19.98 -8.87 -25.38
C THR A 789 19.03 -10.05 -25.56
N HIS A 790 19.53 -11.28 -25.56
CA HIS A 790 18.73 -12.48 -25.75
C HIS A 790 19.10 -13.58 -24.76
N ALA A 791 18.09 -14.28 -24.23
CA ALA A 791 18.25 -15.59 -23.62
C ALA A 791 18.10 -16.66 -24.69
N ARG A 792 18.98 -17.67 -24.69
CA ARG A 792 19.02 -18.71 -25.71
C ARG A 792 18.65 -20.06 -25.13
N VAL A 793 18.01 -20.88 -25.95
CA VAL A 793 17.49 -22.19 -25.55
C VAL A 793 18.07 -23.25 -26.47
N TRP A 794 18.71 -24.27 -25.90
CA TRP A 794 19.22 -25.42 -26.63
C TRP A 794 18.45 -26.69 -26.29
N ASP A 795 18.24 -27.52 -27.30
CA ASP A 795 17.84 -28.90 -27.13
C ASP A 795 19.05 -29.72 -26.66
N ALA A 796 18.93 -30.34 -25.50
CA ALA A 796 20.02 -31.09 -24.87
C ALA A 796 20.23 -32.50 -25.45
N ALA A 797 19.28 -33.03 -26.23
CA ALA A 797 19.44 -34.31 -26.92
C ALA A 797 20.20 -34.14 -28.24
N PHE A 798 19.93 -33.07 -28.98
CA PHE A 798 20.47 -32.85 -30.33
C PHE A 798 21.52 -31.75 -30.43
N GLY A 799 21.71 -30.93 -29.39
CA GLY A 799 22.67 -29.83 -29.39
C GLY A 799 22.32 -28.73 -30.40
N ARG A 800 21.03 -28.42 -30.53
CA ARG A 800 20.55 -27.41 -31.48
C ARG A 800 19.95 -26.23 -30.73
N LEU A 801 20.22 -25.03 -31.21
CA LEU A 801 19.52 -23.82 -30.77
C LEU A 801 18.05 -23.91 -31.22
N VAL A 802 17.13 -23.88 -30.27
CA VAL A 802 15.68 -24.00 -30.47
C VAL A 802 15.00 -22.64 -30.50
N ALA A 803 15.46 -21.71 -29.66
CA ALA A 803 14.86 -20.38 -29.56
C ALA A 803 15.85 -19.32 -29.06
N GLU A 804 15.59 -18.09 -29.47
CA GLU A 804 16.18 -16.88 -28.91
C GLU A 804 15.05 -15.99 -28.38
N ILE A 805 15.13 -15.66 -27.09
CA ILE A 805 14.10 -14.93 -26.36
C ILE A 805 14.65 -13.53 -26.10
N PRO A 806 14.02 -12.48 -26.64
CA PRO A 806 14.48 -11.12 -26.41
C PRO A 806 14.30 -10.73 -24.94
N VAL A 807 15.36 -10.19 -24.34
CA VAL A 807 15.37 -9.62 -23.00
C VAL A 807 15.72 -8.14 -23.06
N ASP A 808 15.29 -7.40 -22.04
CA ASP A 808 15.42 -5.94 -21.97
C ASP A 808 16.79 -5.46 -21.46
N ALA A 809 17.49 -6.30 -20.70
CA ALA A 809 18.86 -6.10 -20.25
C ALA A 809 19.52 -7.47 -19.96
N GLY A 810 20.80 -7.46 -19.60
CA GLY A 810 21.55 -8.69 -19.31
C GLY A 810 20.91 -9.51 -18.18
N VAL A 811 20.79 -10.82 -18.36
CA VAL A 811 20.12 -11.73 -17.42
C VAL A 811 21.09 -12.23 -16.36
N ARG A 812 20.62 -12.26 -15.11
CA ARG A 812 21.41 -12.69 -13.95
C ARG A 812 20.94 -14.00 -13.33
N ALA A 813 19.66 -14.31 -13.44
CA ALA A 813 19.09 -15.51 -12.86
C ALA A 813 17.98 -16.08 -13.75
N ILE A 814 17.90 -17.41 -13.78
CA ILE A 814 16.90 -18.19 -14.53
C ILE A 814 16.32 -19.23 -13.58
N ALA A 815 14.99 -19.28 -13.46
CA ALA A 815 14.31 -20.27 -12.65
C ALA A 815 13.14 -20.89 -13.40
N TRP A 816 12.94 -22.19 -13.24
CA TRP A 816 11.82 -22.93 -13.80
C TRP A 816 10.74 -23.16 -12.75
N ASP A 817 9.48 -23.20 -13.17
CA ASP A 817 8.44 -23.77 -12.33
C ASP A 817 8.62 -25.29 -12.17
N SER A 818 8.00 -25.84 -11.13
CA SER A 818 8.13 -27.28 -10.85
C SER A 818 7.47 -28.17 -11.92
N THR A 819 6.51 -27.63 -12.67
CA THR A 819 5.78 -28.33 -13.74
C THR A 819 6.51 -28.30 -15.09
N GLY A 820 7.43 -27.35 -15.29
CA GLY A 820 8.07 -27.07 -16.57
C GLY A 820 7.19 -26.30 -17.57
N GLU A 821 6.06 -25.73 -17.15
CA GLU A 821 5.15 -25.00 -18.01
C GLU A 821 5.55 -23.53 -18.22
N ARG A 822 6.40 -22.99 -17.34
CA ARG A 822 6.89 -21.60 -17.36
C ARG A 822 8.29 -21.52 -16.77
N PHE A 823 9.03 -20.49 -17.17
CA PHE A 823 10.25 -20.09 -16.48
C PHE A 823 10.38 -18.57 -16.44
N ALA A 824 11.13 -18.10 -15.46
CA ALA A 824 11.37 -16.69 -15.19
C ALA A 824 12.81 -16.32 -15.54
N LEU A 825 12.98 -15.15 -16.14
CA LEU A 825 14.26 -14.51 -16.42
C LEU A 825 14.30 -13.19 -15.66
N SER A 826 15.32 -12.97 -14.83
CA SER A 826 15.56 -11.64 -14.26
C SER A 826 16.74 -10.95 -14.90
N SER A 827 16.52 -9.71 -15.30
CA SER A 827 17.48 -8.85 -15.98
C SER A 827 18.01 -7.73 -15.09
N ASP A 828 19.15 -7.15 -15.49
CA ASP A 828 19.81 -6.03 -14.83
C ASP A 828 18.97 -4.74 -14.81
N SER A 829 17.87 -4.67 -15.56
CA SER A 829 16.89 -3.57 -15.49
C SER A 829 16.02 -3.63 -14.23
N GLY A 830 16.05 -4.76 -13.51
CA GLY A 830 15.11 -5.07 -12.43
C GLY A 830 13.85 -5.79 -12.92
N ALA A 831 13.69 -6.04 -14.22
CA ALA A 831 12.54 -6.75 -14.75
C ALA A 831 12.61 -8.26 -14.50
N VAL A 832 11.45 -8.87 -14.24
CA VAL A 832 11.27 -10.34 -14.22
C VAL A 832 10.29 -10.74 -15.32
N GLN A 833 10.81 -11.33 -16.39
CA GLN A 833 10.03 -11.80 -17.55
C GLN A 833 9.63 -13.25 -17.37
N LEU A 834 8.35 -13.56 -17.63
CA LEU A 834 7.84 -14.93 -17.67
C LEU A 834 7.74 -15.42 -19.11
N VAL A 835 8.25 -16.62 -19.36
CA VAL A 835 8.31 -17.24 -20.69
C VAL A 835 7.63 -18.60 -20.65
N SER A 836 6.85 -18.92 -21.69
CA SER A 836 6.28 -20.25 -21.89
C SER A 836 7.20 -21.11 -22.75
N PRO A 837 7.68 -22.28 -22.28
CA PRO A 837 8.48 -23.25 -23.06
C PRO A 837 7.75 -23.81 -24.27
N ASN A 838 6.41 -23.81 -24.27
CA ASN A 838 5.63 -24.31 -25.41
C ASN A 838 5.73 -23.39 -26.64
N THR A 839 5.93 -22.09 -26.42
CA THR A 839 5.97 -21.08 -27.50
C THR A 839 7.29 -20.34 -27.57
N TRP A 840 8.14 -20.45 -26.56
CA TRP A 840 9.33 -19.63 -26.30
C TRP A 840 9.04 -18.13 -26.36
N ARG A 841 7.80 -17.74 -26.08
CA ARG A 841 7.37 -16.34 -26.05
C ARG A 841 7.12 -15.89 -24.64
N ARG A 842 7.37 -14.61 -24.42
CA ARG A 842 7.03 -13.91 -23.20
C ARG A 842 5.51 -13.95 -23.00
N VAL A 843 5.09 -14.49 -21.86
CA VAL A 843 3.68 -14.59 -21.44
C VAL A 843 3.31 -13.53 -20.39
N GLY A 844 4.30 -12.92 -19.74
CA GLY A 844 4.08 -11.86 -18.76
C GLY A 844 5.37 -11.19 -18.30
N GLU A 845 5.23 -10.13 -17.53
CA GLU A 845 6.32 -9.55 -16.72
C GLU A 845 5.72 -9.14 -15.39
N LEU A 846 6.36 -9.57 -14.30
CA LEU A 846 5.77 -9.51 -12.97
C LEU A 846 6.11 -8.22 -12.24
N ILE A 847 7.36 -7.76 -12.34
CA ILE A 847 7.90 -6.65 -11.54
C ILE A 847 8.98 -5.93 -12.35
N SER A 848 8.98 -4.60 -12.34
CA SER A 848 10.16 -3.78 -12.59
C SER A 848 10.68 -3.36 -11.22
N LEU A 849 11.73 -4.00 -10.70
CA LEU A 849 12.41 -3.47 -9.52
C LEU A 849 13.02 -2.11 -9.91
N PRO A 850 13.16 -1.14 -8.99
CA PRO A 850 13.85 0.09 -9.31
C PRO A 850 15.23 -0.22 -9.90
N SER A 851 15.66 0.51 -10.93
CA SER A 851 16.91 0.27 -11.68
C SER A 851 18.20 0.24 -10.82
N THR A 852 18.08 0.58 -9.53
CA THR A 852 19.12 0.47 -8.51
C THR A 852 19.31 -0.94 -7.96
N HIS A 853 18.35 -1.85 -8.14
CA HIS A 853 18.37 -3.21 -7.58
C HIS A 853 18.75 -4.25 -8.61
N ARG A 854 19.59 -5.21 -8.22
CA ARG A 854 20.04 -6.33 -9.05
C ARG A 854 19.58 -7.64 -8.43
N SER A 855 18.86 -8.46 -9.19
CA SER A 855 18.45 -9.80 -8.76
C SER A 855 19.62 -10.77 -8.90
N LEU A 856 20.06 -11.37 -7.80
CA LEU A 856 21.16 -12.35 -7.80
C LEU A 856 20.71 -13.81 -7.85
N CYS A 857 19.46 -14.09 -7.48
CA CYS A 857 18.88 -15.43 -7.50
C CYS A 857 17.35 -15.36 -7.68
N LEU A 858 16.74 -16.46 -8.10
CA LEU A 858 15.31 -16.56 -8.41
C LEU A 858 14.84 -17.99 -8.13
N ALA A 859 13.61 -18.15 -7.66
CA ALA A 859 12.96 -19.45 -7.48
C ALA A 859 11.44 -19.32 -7.57
N PHE A 860 10.77 -20.40 -7.99
CA PHE A 860 9.32 -20.56 -7.86
C PHE A 860 9.05 -21.23 -6.51
N SER A 861 8.06 -20.76 -5.75
CA SER A 861 7.67 -21.36 -4.47
C SER A 861 6.29 -21.99 -4.56
N ASN A 862 6.16 -23.22 -4.03
CA ASN A 862 4.90 -23.94 -3.88
C ASN A 862 4.28 -23.77 -2.48
N VAL A 863 4.89 -22.96 -1.60
CA VAL A 863 4.37 -22.68 -0.26
C VAL A 863 3.42 -21.49 -0.36
N PRO A 864 2.12 -21.62 -0.05
CA PRO A 864 1.26 -20.45 0.06
C PRO A 864 1.81 -19.55 1.18
N LEU A 865 2.32 -18.37 0.82
CA LEU A 865 2.58 -17.34 1.83
C LEU A 865 1.21 -16.97 2.42
N PRO A 866 1.13 -16.72 3.74
CA PRO A 866 -0.06 -16.09 4.31
C PRO A 866 -0.37 -14.82 3.52
N ASP A 867 -1.66 -14.53 3.28
CA ASP A 867 -2.18 -13.38 2.51
C ASP A 867 -1.65 -11.99 2.95
N SER A 868 -0.78 -11.93 3.96
CA SER A 868 -0.26 -10.71 4.58
C SER A 868 1.17 -10.33 4.23
N HIS A 869 2.00 -11.12 3.52
CA HIS A 869 3.41 -10.73 3.30
C HIS A 869 3.95 -11.10 1.90
N ALA A 870 3.97 -10.12 1.00
CA ALA A 870 4.82 -10.12 -0.19
C ALA A 870 5.99 -9.14 0.04
N VAL A 871 7.19 -9.70 0.25
CA VAL A 871 8.41 -9.02 0.70
C VAL A 871 9.34 -8.71 -0.47
N CYS A 872 9.88 -7.49 -0.54
CA CYS A 872 10.90 -7.05 -1.50
C CYS A 872 11.74 -5.84 -1.02
N ALA A 873 12.89 -6.03 -0.34
CA ALA A 873 13.73 -5.03 0.38
C ALA A 873 15.18 -5.48 0.66
N GLU A 874 16.15 -5.17 -0.21
CA GLU A 874 17.64 -5.20 -0.10
C GLU A 874 18.33 -6.46 0.47
N LEU A 875 19.16 -7.07 -0.39
CA LEU A 875 19.18 -8.53 -0.56
C LEU A 875 17.78 -9.04 -0.90
N HIS A 876 17.21 -8.46 -1.95
CA HIS A 876 15.85 -8.76 -2.38
C HIS A 876 15.73 -10.23 -2.75
N ILE A 877 15.30 -11.06 -1.80
CA ILE A 877 14.54 -12.23 -2.17
C ILE A 877 13.13 -11.72 -2.31
N SER A 878 12.80 -11.38 -3.54
CA SER A 878 11.41 -11.29 -3.94
C SER A 878 10.86 -12.71 -3.99
N SER A 879 10.06 -13.11 -3.00
CA SER A 879 9.12 -14.21 -3.21
C SER A 879 7.95 -13.64 -4.01
N VAL A 880 8.04 -13.71 -5.34
CA VAL A 880 6.83 -13.55 -6.16
C VAL A 880 6.10 -14.89 -6.09
N LEU A 881 5.07 -14.94 -5.26
CA LEU A 881 4.09 -16.03 -5.32
C LEU A 881 3.43 -15.97 -6.70
N LEU A 882 3.74 -16.94 -7.53
CA LEU A 882 2.86 -17.32 -8.62
C LEU A 882 1.80 -18.22 -8.02
N ALA A 883 0.67 -17.65 -7.63
CA ALA A 883 -0.52 -18.45 -7.39
C ALA A 883 -0.88 -19.13 -8.72
N SER A 884 -0.96 -20.45 -8.71
CA SER A 884 -1.60 -21.22 -9.78
C SER A 884 -3.11 -21.05 -9.62
N ASP A 885 -3.65 -19.97 -10.18
CA ASP A 885 -4.91 -19.89 -10.92
C ASP A 885 -5.22 -18.43 -11.29
#